data_AF-A0A2V8QBN8-F1
#
_entry.id   AF-A0A2V8QBN8-F1
#
_cell.length_a   1.000
_cell.length_b   1.000
_cell.length_c   1.000
_cell.angle_alpha   90.00
_cell.angle_beta   90.00
_cell.angle_gamma   90.00
#
_symmetry.space_group_name_H-M   'P 1'
#
loop_
_entity.id
_entity.type
_entity.pdbx_description
1 polymer ?
#
loop_
_entity_poly.entity_id
_entity_poly.type
_entity_poly.pdbx_seq_one_letter_code
_entity_poly.pdbx_strand_id
1 'polypeptide(L)'
;MRAQTPEPKLSTDQKVNGLSQILRLEKTEVSGGAQLLTVHARLIGLEPDKDEAEQWVPLVSILRDTLGDPNRENDRLRYVWPLTYTTPTLKQRFAAAIPFFYTRIGNKNKGSHQPPPPALDLAAPEQEVWNKLFWAALQNMLLDPYGMAIKASTSTYRKNTSDYRKSHIIRALSVLTLYQAMKGESAFTESEMAEIQSRLLLTDKTFGGLVDDTKLQSFYARTATQTKDARGHNWELLRQRAEAESLYFEPLLMPDGSATHAMLWVSKNDLIRKQGSSGYSGRFLNISNPWTDNRLKKWEGYEETRYLDADGQPIAADAPGAQAIEMIPLALYGLDNPKIPMLLVDFRDTYNPKKREMSRRVLNDVTRNILSVSKYSSMPIFLGRTVLDFVTGRRGIDLNQPSRLQTYSQLKLLLALNDSLGPELRDEVNGRLENVSLNPFENDLDFEAKVAREQYAALKSFASDPNGLAAKVERDRRAELTSLEHGNRAQIFFRVANVLTFGKYVHREERTPDMEDRLDVARRLDYHTTFLRMVAKSSVEVEIGWNLDDIRRSLDFIAAHGDKAGGAAVSATGKLFERTRDNELRQLCLESLTRITNNKARKELIKISQNQNVDQFWRNVAETNLKRRDEQTQQPIAATVTGSPLRIGQPQ
;
A
#
# COMPACT_ATOMS: atom_id res chain seq x y z
N MET A 1 3.85 35.22 -19.52
CA MET A 1 2.41 35.12 -19.18
C MET A 1 2.01 33.66 -19.27
N ARG A 2 1.78 32.99 -18.13
CA ARG A 2 1.29 31.61 -18.06
C ARG A 2 -0.23 31.66 -18.18
N ALA A 3 -0.79 31.13 -19.27
CA ALA A 3 -2.23 30.91 -19.35
C ALA A 3 -2.60 29.79 -18.38
N GLN A 4 -3.29 30.14 -17.29
CA GLN A 4 -4.01 29.21 -16.44
C GLN A 4 -5.28 28.84 -17.18
N THR A 5 -5.32 27.64 -17.75
CA THR A 5 -6.58 27.02 -18.16
C THR A 5 -7.41 26.75 -16.90
N PRO A 6 -8.68 27.16 -16.82
CA PRO A 6 -9.49 26.94 -15.63
C PRO A 6 -9.81 25.44 -15.50
N GLU A 7 -9.33 24.82 -14.42
CA GLU A 7 -9.86 23.52 -13.97
C GLU A 7 -11.38 23.67 -13.74
N PRO A 8 -12.23 22.77 -14.24
CA PRO A 8 -13.66 22.81 -13.96
C PRO A 8 -13.89 22.56 -12.47
N LYS A 9 -14.23 23.63 -11.74
CA LYS A 9 -14.63 23.57 -10.34
C LYS A 9 -16.05 22.97 -10.23
N LEU A 10 -16.15 21.65 -10.22
CA LEU A 10 -17.38 20.99 -9.75
C LEU A 10 -17.62 21.38 -8.28
N SER A 11 -18.84 21.83 -7.98
CA SER A 11 -19.27 22.24 -6.65
C SER A 11 -19.21 21.05 -5.66
N THR A 12 -18.95 21.36 -4.39
CA THR A 12 -18.81 20.36 -3.32
C THR A 12 -20.05 19.48 -3.18
N ASP A 13 -21.25 20.02 -3.43
CA ASP A 13 -22.53 19.29 -3.33
C ASP A 13 -22.77 18.33 -4.50
N GLN A 14 -22.29 18.64 -5.72
CA GLN A 14 -22.33 17.70 -6.85
C GLN A 14 -21.33 16.55 -6.68
N LYS A 15 -20.18 16.83 -6.05
CA LYS A 15 -19.18 15.79 -5.75
C LYS A 15 -19.70 14.78 -4.74
N VAL A 16 -20.38 15.22 -3.68
CA VAL A 16 -20.92 14.34 -2.61
C VAL A 16 -22.01 13.38 -3.12
N ASN A 17 -22.86 13.81 -4.06
CA ASN A 17 -23.87 12.93 -4.68
C ASN A 17 -23.29 11.89 -5.67
N GLY A 18 -22.11 12.14 -6.25
CA GLY A 18 -21.41 11.13 -7.06
C GLY A 18 -20.76 10.01 -6.22
N LEU A 19 -20.52 10.24 -4.93
CA LEU A 19 -19.80 9.33 -4.03
C LEU A 19 -20.56 8.06 -3.74
N SER A 20 -21.82 8.23 -3.30
CA SER A 20 -22.73 7.14 -2.94
C SER A 20 -23.17 6.32 -4.15
N GLN A 21 -22.92 6.82 -5.37
CA GLN A 21 -23.20 6.11 -6.62
C GLN A 21 -22.08 5.14 -7.04
N ILE A 22 -20.83 5.39 -6.60
CA ILE A 22 -19.65 4.61 -7.05
C ILE A 22 -19.01 3.81 -5.91
N LEU A 23 -18.87 4.36 -4.71
CA LEU A 23 -18.27 3.67 -3.57
C LEU A 23 -19.21 3.71 -2.34
N ARG A 24 -19.22 2.62 -1.59
CA ARG A 24 -19.95 2.50 -0.32
C ARG A 24 -19.07 1.84 0.71
N LEU A 25 -19.11 2.33 1.94
CA LEU A 25 -18.51 1.64 3.07
C LEU A 25 -19.57 0.83 3.81
N GLU A 26 -19.25 -0.41 4.14
CA GLU A 26 -20.02 -1.23 5.08
C GLU A 26 -19.21 -1.44 6.36
N LYS A 27 -19.84 -1.19 7.51
CA LYS A 27 -19.28 -1.49 8.83
C LYS A 27 -20.02 -2.69 9.40
N THR A 28 -19.28 -3.75 9.73
CA THR A 28 -19.82 -4.95 10.36
C THR A 28 -19.15 -5.14 11.71
N GLU A 29 -19.94 -5.14 12.78
CA GLU A 29 -19.44 -5.47 14.11
C GLU A 29 -19.06 -6.95 14.19
N VAL A 30 -17.92 -7.22 14.81
CA VAL A 30 -17.39 -8.57 15.06
C VAL A 30 -17.46 -8.82 16.56
N SER A 31 -17.97 -9.99 16.93
CA SER A 31 -18.02 -10.41 18.33
C SER A 31 -16.62 -10.34 18.97
N GLY A 32 -16.56 -9.84 20.21
CA GLY A 32 -15.28 -9.63 20.91
C GLY A 32 -14.67 -8.23 20.73
N GLY A 33 -15.40 -7.26 20.19
CA GLY A 33 -14.98 -5.85 20.19
C GLY A 33 -14.02 -5.50 19.05
N ALA A 34 -14.37 -5.92 17.83
CA ALA A 34 -13.66 -5.54 16.62
C ALA A 34 -14.66 -5.15 15.53
N GLN A 35 -14.20 -4.37 14.56
CA GLN A 35 -15.00 -3.86 13.46
C GLN A 35 -14.39 -4.25 12.13
N LEU A 36 -15.21 -4.82 11.24
CA LEU A 36 -14.84 -5.11 9.87
C LEU A 36 -15.37 -4.00 8.96
N LEU A 37 -14.45 -3.26 8.36
CA LEU A 37 -14.74 -2.14 7.46
C LEU A 37 -14.52 -2.61 6.02
N THR A 38 -15.58 -2.65 5.21
CA THR A 38 -15.52 -3.14 3.82
C THR A 38 -15.87 -2.04 2.84
N VAL A 39 -14.99 -1.80 1.86
CA VAL A 39 -15.23 -0.86 0.77
C VAL A 39 -15.82 -1.62 -0.41
N HIS A 40 -17.07 -1.30 -0.73
CA HIS A 40 -17.78 -1.74 -1.92
C HIS A 40 -17.63 -0.71 -3.03
N ALA A 41 -17.54 -1.20 -4.26
CA ALA A 41 -17.57 -0.36 -5.44
C ALA A 41 -18.62 -0.85 -6.42
N ARG A 42 -19.32 0.08 -7.07
CA ARG A 42 -20.21 -0.22 -8.18
C ARG A 42 -19.35 -0.39 -9.44
N LEU A 43 -19.28 -1.63 -9.95
CA LEU A 43 -18.53 -1.92 -11.17
C LEU A 43 -19.49 -1.86 -12.36
N ILE A 44 -19.46 -0.74 -13.09
CA ILE A 44 -20.37 -0.47 -14.22
C ILE A 44 -19.91 -1.22 -15.48
N GLY A 45 -18.61 -1.53 -15.58
CA GLY A 45 -18.06 -2.35 -16.66
C GLY A 45 -18.34 -3.86 -16.57
N LEU A 46 -19.25 -4.30 -15.69
CA LEU A 46 -19.75 -5.67 -15.68
C LEU A 46 -20.98 -5.78 -16.60
N GLU A 47 -21.23 -6.97 -17.16
CA GLU A 47 -22.36 -7.22 -18.08
C GLU A 47 -23.67 -6.56 -17.60
N PRO A 48 -24.35 -5.78 -18.46
CA PRO A 48 -25.47 -4.90 -18.08
C PRO A 48 -26.75 -5.64 -17.63
N ASP A 49 -26.85 -6.95 -17.91
CA ASP A 49 -28.01 -7.80 -17.55
C ASP A 49 -27.97 -8.33 -16.10
N LYS A 50 -26.97 -7.94 -15.29
CA LYS A 50 -26.88 -8.34 -13.88
C LYS A 50 -27.65 -7.37 -12.98
N ASP A 51 -28.41 -7.93 -12.02
CA ASP A 51 -29.18 -7.17 -11.03
C ASP A 51 -28.36 -6.03 -10.41
N GLU A 52 -28.99 -4.89 -10.08
CA GLU A 52 -28.30 -3.74 -9.46
C GLU A 52 -27.54 -4.11 -8.17
N ALA A 53 -28.02 -5.13 -7.45
CA ALA A 53 -27.35 -5.67 -6.26
C ALA A 53 -26.03 -6.39 -6.61
N GLU A 54 -25.93 -6.99 -7.80
CA GLU A 54 -24.70 -7.64 -8.26
C GLU A 54 -23.64 -6.60 -8.69
N GLN A 55 -24.02 -5.39 -9.09
CA GLN A 55 -23.06 -4.36 -9.48
C GLN A 55 -22.17 -3.89 -8.31
N TRP A 56 -22.62 -4.04 -7.07
CA TRP A 56 -21.84 -3.72 -5.87
C TRP A 56 -20.88 -4.84 -5.50
N VAL A 57 -19.59 -4.62 -5.77
CA VAL A 57 -18.53 -5.60 -5.52
C VAL A 57 -17.69 -5.17 -4.31
N PRO A 58 -17.53 -6.03 -3.28
CA PRO A 58 -16.66 -5.72 -2.15
C PRO A 58 -15.20 -5.87 -2.58
N LEU A 59 -14.41 -4.79 -2.54
CA LEU A 59 -13.04 -4.81 -3.08
C LEU A 59 -11.99 -5.05 -1.99
N VAL A 60 -12.17 -4.41 -0.82
CA VAL A 60 -11.21 -4.44 0.29
C VAL A 60 -11.96 -4.49 1.61
N SER A 61 -11.56 -5.40 2.50
CA SER A 61 -11.98 -5.40 3.91
C SER A 61 -10.79 -5.14 4.82
N ILE A 62 -11.01 -4.37 5.89
CA ILE A 62 -10.02 -4.00 6.89
C ILE A 62 -10.58 -4.33 8.27
N LEU A 63 -9.80 -5.04 9.10
CA LEU A 63 -10.15 -5.28 10.50
C LEU A 63 -9.54 -4.20 11.39
N ARG A 64 -10.39 -3.51 12.16
CA ARG A 64 -10.03 -2.65 13.28
C ARG A 64 -10.38 -3.37 14.58
N ASP A 65 -9.43 -3.49 15.49
CA ASP A 65 -9.63 -4.03 16.83
C ASP A 65 -9.80 -2.86 17.80
N THR A 66 -11.02 -2.66 18.32
CA THR A 66 -11.41 -1.51 19.15
C THR A 66 -11.50 -1.86 20.64
N LEU A 67 -11.13 -3.08 21.02
CA LEU A 67 -11.38 -3.67 22.35
C LEU A 67 -12.86 -3.65 22.79
N GLY A 68 -13.79 -3.26 21.92
CA GLY A 68 -15.22 -3.12 22.23
C GLY A 68 -15.58 -1.80 22.91
N ASP A 69 -14.67 -0.84 22.98
CA ASP A 69 -14.91 0.48 23.58
C ASP A 69 -14.93 1.60 22.51
N PRO A 70 -15.37 2.83 22.86
CA PRO A 70 -15.43 3.93 21.91
C PRO A 70 -14.11 4.73 21.80
N ASN A 71 -13.04 4.34 22.51
CA ASN A 71 -11.81 5.09 22.61
C ASN A 71 -10.85 4.79 21.45
N ARG A 72 -10.79 5.69 20.48
CA ARG A 72 -9.92 5.54 19.30
C ARG A 72 -8.41 5.52 19.60
N GLU A 73 -7.97 5.90 20.80
CA GLU A 73 -6.55 5.87 21.18
C GLU A 73 -6.00 4.44 21.34
N ASN A 74 -6.87 3.44 21.54
CA ASN A 74 -6.50 2.03 21.65
C ASN A 74 -6.87 1.20 20.41
N ASP A 75 -7.48 1.83 19.41
CA ASP A 75 -7.86 1.19 18.16
C ASP A 75 -6.60 0.70 17.45
N ARG A 76 -6.61 -0.56 17.01
CA ARG A 76 -5.51 -1.14 16.26
C ARG A 76 -5.97 -1.72 14.94
N LEU A 77 -5.38 -1.26 13.86
CA LEU A 77 -5.57 -1.85 12.55
C LEU A 77 -4.80 -3.18 12.48
N ARG A 78 -5.49 -4.25 12.07
CA ARG A 78 -4.91 -5.61 12.02
C ARG A 78 -4.79 -6.11 10.60
N TYR A 79 -5.90 -6.49 9.98
CA TYR A 79 -5.85 -7.27 8.76
C TYR A 79 -6.38 -6.48 7.57
N VAL A 80 -5.72 -6.62 6.43
CA VAL A 80 -6.22 -6.13 5.13
C VAL A 80 -6.46 -7.32 4.22
N TRP A 81 -7.70 -7.44 3.72
CA TRP A 81 -8.10 -8.43 2.72
C TRP A 81 -8.47 -7.74 1.41
N PRO A 82 -7.61 -7.81 0.38
CA PRO A 82 -8.00 -7.59 -1.00
C PRO A 82 -8.90 -8.77 -1.42
N LEU A 83 -10.20 -8.55 -1.51
CA LEU A 83 -11.18 -9.63 -1.70
C LEU A 83 -11.11 -10.25 -3.11
N THR A 84 -10.46 -9.56 -4.04
CA THR A 84 -10.15 -10.08 -5.38
C THR A 84 -8.98 -11.08 -5.39
N TYR A 85 -8.20 -11.18 -4.30
CA TYR A 85 -7.02 -12.06 -4.21
C TYR A 85 -7.39 -13.48 -3.78
N THR A 86 -7.16 -14.50 -4.62
CA THR A 86 -7.43 -15.91 -4.27
C THR A 86 -6.20 -16.77 -4.20
N THR A 87 -6.30 -17.90 -3.50
CA THR A 87 -5.29 -18.95 -3.62
C THR A 87 -5.30 -19.54 -5.05
N PRO A 88 -4.13 -19.64 -5.72
CA PRO A 88 -4.06 -20.21 -7.06
C PRO A 88 -4.44 -21.70 -7.11
N THR A 89 -5.03 -22.14 -8.23
CA THR A 89 -5.35 -23.57 -8.49
C THR A 89 -4.11 -24.40 -8.75
N LEU A 90 -4.21 -25.74 -8.65
CA LEU A 90 -3.11 -26.64 -8.98
C LEU A 90 -2.57 -26.43 -10.41
N LYS A 91 -3.46 -26.23 -11.39
CA LYS A 91 -3.07 -25.94 -12.78
C LYS A 91 -2.28 -24.63 -12.90
N GLN A 92 -2.79 -23.55 -12.29
CA GLN A 92 -2.09 -22.27 -12.29
C GLN A 92 -0.76 -22.35 -11.52
N ARG A 93 -0.70 -23.08 -10.40
CA ARG A 93 0.54 -23.29 -9.62
C ARG A 93 1.59 -24.02 -10.43
N PHE A 94 1.21 -25.09 -11.14
CA PHE A 94 2.12 -25.84 -11.99
C PHE A 94 2.72 -24.94 -13.07
N ALA A 95 1.88 -24.19 -13.78
CA ALA A 95 2.35 -23.35 -14.85
C ALA A 95 3.14 -22.13 -14.40
N ALA A 96 2.80 -21.56 -13.24
CA ALA A 96 3.61 -20.51 -12.64
C ALA A 96 5.01 -20.99 -12.24
N ALA A 97 5.21 -22.30 -12.11
CA ALA A 97 6.51 -22.92 -11.88
C ALA A 97 7.27 -23.26 -13.18
N ILE A 98 6.65 -23.14 -14.36
CA ILE A 98 7.32 -23.35 -15.65
C ILE A 98 8.13 -22.08 -15.99
N PRO A 99 9.47 -22.17 -16.09
CA PRO A 99 10.28 -21.04 -16.55
C PRO A 99 9.85 -20.59 -17.95
N PHE A 100 9.89 -19.28 -18.22
CA PHE A 100 9.51 -18.69 -19.50
C PHE A 100 8.02 -18.81 -19.89
N PHE A 101 7.17 -19.36 -19.01
CA PHE A 101 5.73 -19.38 -19.22
C PHE A 101 5.13 -18.03 -18.81
N TYR A 102 4.85 -17.17 -19.80
CA TYR A 102 4.37 -15.79 -19.63
C TYR A 102 2.97 -15.59 -20.22
N THR A 103 2.08 -16.56 -19.99
CA THR A 103 0.70 -16.50 -20.42
C THR A 103 -0.22 -16.84 -19.27
N ARG A 104 -1.38 -16.19 -19.25
CA ARG A 104 -2.46 -16.51 -18.33
C ARG A 104 -3.02 -17.91 -18.60
N ILE A 105 -3.45 -18.62 -17.55
CA ILE A 105 -4.15 -19.92 -17.69
C ILE A 105 -5.55 -19.80 -17.15
N GLY A 106 -6.43 -19.33 -18.03
CA GLY A 106 -7.88 -19.30 -17.84
C GLY A 106 -8.36 -18.68 -16.53
N ASN A 107 -9.67 -18.77 -16.30
CA ASN A 107 -10.28 -18.44 -15.02
C ASN A 107 -10.33 -19.66 -14.12
N LYS A 108 -10.49 -19.41 -12.81
CA LYS A 108 -10.86 -20.46 -11.86
C LYS A 108 -12.28 -20.94 -12.15
N ASN A 109 -12.56 -22.20 -11.82
CA ASN A 109 -13.91 -22.74 -11.96
C ASN A 109 -14.79 -22.52 -10.72
N LYS A 110 -14.19 -22.25 -9.54
CA LYS A 110 -14.88 -21.99 -8.25
C LYS A 110 -14.02 -21.14 -7.31
N GLY A 111 -14.60 -20.25 -6.52
CA GLY A 111 -13.93 -19.66 -5.36
C GLY A 111 -13.91 -20.60 -4.17
N SER A 112 -13.18 -20.18 -3.14
CA SER A 112 -12.92 -20.98 -1.94
C SER A 112 -14.00 -20.70 -0.90
N HIS A 113 -14.57 -21.76 -0.30
CA HIS A 113 -15.46 -21.64 0.86
C HIS A 113 -14.70 -21.41 2.18
N GLN A 114 -13.38 -21.57 2.18
CA GLN A 114 -12.53 -21.27 3.34
C GLN A 114 -12.32 -19.75 3.47
N PRO A 115 -12.20 -19.22 4.70
CA PRO A 115 -11.97 -17.81 4.93
C PRO A 115 -10.68 -17.34 4.22
N PRO A 116 -10.70 -16.16 3.58
CA PRO A 116 -9.55 -15.68 2.84
C PRO A 116 -8.39 -15.39 3.81
N PRO A 117 -7.14 -15.78 3.46
CA PRO A 117 -5.98 -15.36 4.24
C PRO A 117 -5.81 -13.84 4.12
N PRO A 118 -5.48 -13.12 5.21
CA PRO A 118 -5.20 -11.69 5.13
C PRO A 118 -3.97 -11.46 4.25
N ALA A 119 -4.04 -10.48 3.35
CA ALA A 119 -2.90 -10.16 2.50
C ALA A 119 -1.84 -9.36 3.26
N LEU A 120 -2.21 -8.67 4.33
CA LEU A 120 -1.29 -7.93 5.18
C LEU A 120 -1.79 -7.93 6.62
N ASP A 121 -0.85 -8.06 7.55
CA ASP A 121 -1.05 -7.77 8.97
C ASP A 121 -0.35 -6.44 9.30
N LEU A 122 -1.15 -5.41 9.53
CA LEU A 122 -0.73 -4.05 9.89
C LEU A 122 -0.20 -3.99 11.33
N ALA A 123 -0.67 -4.87 12.21
CA ALA A 123 -0.22 -4.93 13.60
C ALA A 123 1.16 -5.60 13.74
N ALA A 124 1.51 -6.52 12.82
CA ALA A 124 2.78 -7.25 12.84
C ALA A 124 3.49 -7.32 11.47
N PRO A 125 3.78 -6.17 10.82
CA PRO A 125 4.30 -6.14 9.44
C PRO A 125 5.72 -6.71 9.31
N GLU A 126 6.44 -6.77 10.43
CA GLU A 126 7.77 -7.38 10.55
C GLU A 126 7.79 -8.89 10.30
N GLN A 127 6.70 -9.62 10.56
CA GLN A 127 6.64 -11.07 10.34
C GLN A 127 6.91 -11.43 8.86
N GLU A 128 6.41 -10.61 7.94
CA GLU A 128 6.66 -10.82 6.51
C GLU A 128 8.13 -10.60 6.13
N VAL A 129 8.79 -9.62 6.75
CA VAL A 129 10.23 -9.37 6.54
C VAL A 129 11.05 -10.57 6.97
N TRP A 130 10.76 -11.14 8.14
CA TRP A 130 11.44 -12.33 8.64
C TRP A 130 11.20 -13.55 7.75
N ASN A 131 9.97 -13.75 7.29
CA ASN A 131 9.65 -14.81 6.33
C ASN A 131 10.43 -14.64 5.02
N LYS A 132 10.54 -13.42 4.46
CA LYS A 132 11.33 -13.14 3.25
C LYS A 132 12.82 -13.44 3.48
N LEU A 133 13.39 -12.99 4.60
CA LEU A 133 14.80 -13.23 4.94
C LEU A 133 15.11 -14.72 5.15
N PHE A 134 14.26 -15.43 5.88
CA PHE A 134 14.41 -16.88 6.10
C PHE A 134 14.39 -17.64 4.78
N TRP A 135 13.41 -17.38 3.93
CA TRP A 135 13.31 -18.07 2.64
C TRP A 135 14.44 -17.72 1.68
N ALA A 136 14.99 -16.50 1.75
CA ALA A 136 16.19 -16.12 1.01
C ALA A 136 17.43 -16.87 1.52
N ALA A 137 17.59 -16.99 2.85
CA ALA A 137 18.66 -17.75 3.46
C ALA A 137 18.56 -19.25 3.13
N LEU A 138 17.37 -19.84 3.25
CA LEU A 138 17.11 -21.25 2.95
C LEU A 138 17.42 -21.59 1.49
N GLN A 139 17.02 -20.72 0.54
CA GLN A 139 17.34 -20.91 -0.87
C GLN A 139 18.84 -20.88 -1.15
N ASN A 140 19.58 -20.03 -0.46
CA ASN A 140 21.03 -19.92 -0.62
C ASN A 140 21.80 -21.05 0.09
N MET A 141 21.24 -21.65 1.14
CA MET A 141 21.91 -22.70 1.93
C MET A 141 21.58 -24.13 1.49
N LEU A 142 20.32 -24.45 1.19
CA LEU A 142 19.88 -25.84 0.97
C LEU A 142 19.73 -26.24 -0.50
N LEU A 143 19.53 -25.29 -1.41
CA LEU A 143 19.25 -25.57 -2.83
C LEU A 143 20.46 -25.40 -3.76
N ASP A 144 21.64 -25.10 -3.20
CA ASP A 144 22.89 -24.93 -3.96
C ASP A 144 23.57 -26.25 -4.40
N PRO A 145 23.36 -27.44 -3.79
CA PRO A 145 24.05 -28.65 -4.28
C PRO A 145 23.31 -29.47 -5.36
N TYR A 146 21.97 -29.38 -5.53
CA TYR A 146 21.22 -30.43 -6.27
C TYR A 146 20.12 -30.00 -7.28
N GLY A 147 20.09 -28.78 -7.83
CA GLY A 147 19.30 -28.63 -9.07
C GLY A 147 18.96 -27.22 -9.54
N MET A 148 19.60 -26.79 -10.63
CA MET A 148 19.24 -25.59 -11.38
C MET A 148 17.75 -25.58 -11.80
N ALA A 149 17.17 -26.73 -12.16
CA ALA A 149 15.76 -26.84 -12.54
C ALA A 149 14.78 -26.58 -11.37
N ILE A 150 15.11 -27.05 -10.16
CA ILE A 150 14.30 -26.83 -8.95
C ILE A 150 14.42 -25.36 -8.50
N LYS A 151 15.62 -24.77 -8.60
CA LYS A 151 15.85 -23.35 -8.31
C LYS A 151 15.12 -22.44 -9.31
N ALA A 152 15.19 -22.76 -10.60
CA ALA A 152 14.49 -22.01 -11.66
C ALA A 152 12.98 -22.01 -11.44
N SER A 153 12.38 -23.19 -11.31
CA SER A 153 10.93 -23.34 -11.11
C SER A 153 10.43 -22.70 -9.81
N THR A 154 11.15 -22.90 -8.69
CA THR A 154 10.78 -22.27 -7.41
C THR A 154 10.94 -20.75 -7.44
N SER A 155 11.97 -20.21 -8.10
CA SER A 155 12.17 -18.77 -8.23
C SER A 155 11.10 -18.12 -9.12
N THR A 156 10.75 -18.73 -10.25
CA THR A 156 9.70 -18.27 -11.16
C THR A 156 8.33 -18.33 -10.48
N TYR A 157 8.02 -19.45 -9.80
CA TYR A 157 6.80 -19.58 -9.02
C TYR A 157 6.68 -18.51 -7.94
N ARG A 158 7.74 -18.27 -7.17
CA ARG A 158 7.77 -17.23 -6.13
C ARG A 158 7.60 -15.84 -6.70
N LYS A 159 8.26 -15.55 -7.82
CA LYS A 159 8.13 -14.26 -8.51
C LYS A 159 6.70 -14.05 -8.98
N ASN A 160 6.11 -15.00 -9.69
CA ASN A 160 4.72 -14.94 -10.14
C ASN A 160 3.74 -14.80 -8.97
N THR A 161 3.97 -15.53 -7.86
CA THR A 161 3.13 -15.45 -6.65
C THR A 161 3.25 -14.09 -5.97
N SER A 162 4.48 -13.56 -5.87
CA SER A 162 4.75 -12.23 -5.32
C SER A 162 4.11 -11.14 -6.18
N ASP A 163 4.26 -11.22 -7.50
CA ASP A 163 3.69 -10.27 -8.45
C ASP A 163 2.16 -10.30 -8.43
N TYR A 164 1.57 -11.49 -8.27
CA TYR A 164 0.13 -11.66 -8.13
C TYR A 164 -0.39 -11.05 -6.83
N ARG A 165 0.23 -11.37 -5.68
CA ARG A 165 -0.14 -10.72 -4.41
C ARG A 165 0.03 -9.20 -4.47
N LYS A 166 1.10 -8.73 -5.11
CA LYS A 166 1.40 -7.31 -5.30
C LYS A 166 0.32 -6.59 -6.12
N SER A 167 -0.14 -7.15 -7.24
CA SER A 167 -1.17 -6.51 -8.06
C SER A 167 -2.47 -6.29 -7.28
N HIS A 168 -2.87 -7.26 -6.45
CA HIS A 168 -4.05 -7.11 -5.58
C HIS A 168 -3.84 -6.12 -4.43
N ILE A 169 -2.64 -6.04 -3.85
CA ILE A 169 -2.28 -5.01 -2.85
C ILE A 169 -2.37 -3.61 -3.47
N ILE A 170 -1.86 -3.43 -4.68
CA ILE A 170 -1.92 -2.13 -5.37
C ILE A 170 -3.34 -1.77 -5.75
N ARG A 171 -4.15 -2.75 -6.18
CA ARG A 171 -5.57 -2.51 -6.42
C ARG A 171 -6.27 -2.07 -5.14
N ALA A 172 -6.01 -2.74 -4.02
CA ALA A 172 -6.54 -2.33 -2.72
C ALA A 172 -6.11 -0.91 -2.34
N LEU A 173 -4.83 -0.57 -2.55
CA LEU A 173 -4.32 0.78 -2.36
C LEU A 173 -5.07 1.80 -3.24
N SER A 174 -5.28 1.47 -4.52
CA SER A 174 -5.95 2.35 -5.49
C SER A 174 -7.42 2.61 -5.10
N VAL A 175 -8.12 1.59 -4.60
CA VAL A 175 -9.48 1.71 -4.06
C VAL A 175 -9.48 2.61 -2.82
N LEU A 176 -8.53 2.43 -1.92
CA LEU A 176 -8.42 3.23 -0.69
C LEU A 176 -8.04 4.68 -0.97
N THR A 177 -7.15 4.95 -1.93
CA THR A 177 -6.82 6.31 -2.36
C THR A 177 -8.03 6.96 -3.03
N LEU A 178 -8.79 6.22 -3.84
CA LEU A 178 -10.02 6.72 -4.46
C LEU A 178 -11.05 7.05 -3.38
N TYR A 179 -11.27 6.17 -2.41
CA TYR A 179 -12.14 6.40 -1.27
C TYR A 179 -11.77 7.68 -0.49
N GLN A 180 -10.48 7.89 -0.23
CA GLN A 180 -9.97 9.07 0.45
C GLN A 180 -10.14 10.35 -0.36
N ALA A 181 -9.74 10.34 -1.64
CA ALA A 181 -9.81 11.49 -2.52
C ALA A 181 -11.25 11.96 -2.75
N MET A 182 -12.17 11.00 -2.76
CA MET A 182 -13.57 11.26 -2.97
C MET A 182 -14.31 11.73 -1.69
N LYS A 183 -13.65 11.97 -0.53
CA LYS A 183 -14.28 12.48 0.70
C LYS A 183 -15.54 11.67 1.13
N GLY A 184 -15.48 10.34 1.06
CA GLY A 184 -16.50 9.46 1.64
C GLY A 184 -16.60 9.60 3.17
N GLU A 185 -17.60 8.94 3.76
CA GLU A 185 -17.86 8.88 5.20
C GLU A 185 -16.56 8.74 6.04
N SER A 186 -16.44 9.51 7.13
CA SER A 186 -15.24 9.64 7.99
C SER A 186 -14.95 8.40 8.87
N ALA A 187 -15.03 7.21 8.30
CA ALA A 187 -14.80 5.97 9.02
C ALA A 187 -13.33 5.73 9.37
N PHE A 188 -12.41 6.19 8.52
CA PHE A 188 -10.97 6.16 8.77
C PHE A 188 -10.47 7.57 9.06
N THR A 189 -9.63 7.71 10.09
CA THR A 189 -8.89 8.95 10.30
C THR A 189 -7.80 9.11 9.25
N GLU A 190 -7.29 10.33 9.07
CA GLU A 190 -6.17 10.57 8.14
C GLU A 190 -4.92 9.77 8.51
N SER A 191 -4.66 9.57 9.81
CA SER A 191 -3.54 8.77 10.30
C SER A 191 -3.72 7.29 9.99
N GLU A 192 -4.92 6.73 10.18
CA GLU A 192 -5.24 5.35 9.82
C GLU A 192 -5.07 5.11 8.32
N MET A 193 -5.60 6.01 7.49
CA MET A 193 -5.43 5.91 6.03
C MET A 193 -3.95 5.96 5.62
N ALA A 194 -3.19 6.89 6.20
CA ALA A 194 -1.77 7.00 5.93
C ALA A 194 -1.01 5.75 6.39
N GLU A 195 -1.38 5.15 7.52
CA GLU A 195 -0.82 3.89 8.00
C GLU A 195 -1.09 2.74 7.01
N ILE A 196 -2.36 2.52 6.66
CA ILE A 196 -2.78 1.46 5.72
C ILE A 196 -2.03 1.62 4.40
N GLN A 197 -2.08 2.81 3.81
CA GLN A 197 -1.46 3.09 2.51
C GLN A 197 0.07 2.94 2.58
N SER A 198 0.71 3.45 3.64
CA SER A 198 2.16 3.31 3.83
C SER A 198 2.58 1.86 3.97
N ARG A 199 1.87 1.07 4.80
CA ARG A 199 2.20 -0.33 5.04
C ARG A 199 2.00 -1.16 3.77
N LEU A 200 0.96 -0.90 2.99
CA LEU A 200 0.77 -1.51 1.66
C LEU A 200 1.91 -1.15 0.71
N LEU A 201 2.30 0.13 0.60
CA LEU A 201 3.43 0.59 -0.23
C LEU A 201 4.78 0.00 0.23
N LEU A 202 4.96 -0.19 1.54
CA LEU A 202 6.17 -0.74 2.13
C LEU A 202 6.28 -2.25 1.99
N THR A 203 5.18 -2.96 1.73
CA THR A 203 5.18 -4.42 1.49
C THR A 203 6.12 -4.82 0.35
N ASP A 204 6.29 -3.91 -0.62
CA ASP A 204 7.22 -4.05 -1.75
C ASP A 204 8.70 -3.84 -1.41
N LYS A 205 9.01 -3.28 -0.23
CA LYS A 205 10.38 -2.99 0.18
C LYS A 205 10.90 -4.13 1.06
N THR A 206 12.13 -4.57 0.82
CA THR A 206 12.77 -5.69 1.56
C THR A 206 12.68 -5.54 3.08
N PHE A 207 12.83 -4.32 3.59
CA PHE A 207 12.78 -3.99 5.02
C PHE A 207 11.59 -3.10 5.37
N GLY A 208 10.56 -3.06 4.51
CA GLY A 208 9.43 -2.15 4.70
C GLY A 208 8.63 -2.40 5.98
N GLY A 209 8.54 -3.66 6.42
CA GLY A 209 7.88 -4.01 7.68
C GLY A 209 8.64 -3.58 8.94
N LEU A 210 9.89 -3.13 8.82
CA LEU A 210 10.70 -2.61 9.93
C LEU A 210 10.65 -1.08 10.01
N VAL A 211 9.92 -0.42 9.11
CA VAL A 211 9.73 1.03 9.17
C VAL A 211 8.87 1.35 10.39
N ASP A 212 9.42 2.23 11.23
CA ASP A 212 8.80 2.78 12.44
C ASP A 212 7.54 3.58 12.11
N ASP A 213 6.48 3.42 12.90
CA ASP A 213 5.15 4.02 12.66
C ASP A 213 5.21 5.53 12.51
N THR A 214 6.09 6.18 13.29
CA THR A 214 6.32 7.63 13.22
C THR A 214 6.79 8.14 11.84
N LYS A 215 7.26 7.25 10.95
CA LYS A 215 7.68 7.61 9.59
C LYS A 215 6.63 7.31 8.54
N LEU A 216 5.55 6.61 8.85
CA LEU A 216 4.56 6.19 7.85
C LEU A 216 3.88 7.39 7.21
N GLN A 217 3.34 8.31 8.00
CA GLN A 217 2.67 9.50 7.47
C GLN A 217 3.57 10.33 6.53
N SER A 218 4.81 10.60 6.95
CA SER A 218 5.78 11.33 6.12
C SER A 218 6.20 10.56 4.87
N PHE A 219 6.30 9.22 4.97
CA PHE A 219 6.58 8.35 3.83
C PHE A 219 5.44 8.38 2.82
N TYR A 220 4.18 8.29 3.27
CA TYR A 220 3.01 8.40 2.40
C TYR A 220 2.96 9.77 1.73
N ALA A 221 3.03 10.86 2.50
CA ALA A 221 2.99 12.22 1.97
C ALA A 221 4.07 12.44 0.89
N ARG A 222 5.32 12.03 1.18
CA ARG A 222 6.42 12.10 0.21
C ARG A 222 6.14 11.28 -1.04
N THR A 223 5.63 10.06 -0.89
CA THR A 223 5.36 9.18 -2.03
C THR A 223 4.21 9.72 -2.88
N ALA A 224 3.14 10.20 -2.26
CA ALA A 224 2.00 10.83 -2.93
C ALA A 224 2.43 12.08 -3.72
N THR A 225 3.27 12.94 -3.13
CA THR A 225 3.86 14.10 -3.83
C THR A 225 4.70 13.64 -5.03
N GLN A 226 5.59 12.66 -4.84
CA GLN A 226 6.42 12.14 -5.93
C GLN A 226 5.60 11.56 -7.08
N THR A 227 4.54 10.82 -6.78
CA THR A 227 3.62 10.28 -7.80
C THR A 227 2.88 11.40 -8.52
N LYS A 228 2.40 12.42 -7.80
CA LYS A 228 1.72 13.57 -8.39
C LYS A 228 2.65 14.36 -9.33
N ASP A 229 3.89 14.61 -8.89
CA ASP A 229 4.89 15.32 -9.69
C ASP A 229 5.28 14.53 -10.94
N ALA A 230 5.50 13.22 -10.79
CA ALA A 230 5.77 12.33 -11.92
C ALA A 230 4.61 12.31 -12.93
N ARG A 231 3.38 12.24 -12.44
CA ARG A 231 2.17 12.29 -13.26
C ARG A 231 2.07 13.59 -14.04
N GLY A 232 2.22 14.73 -13.37
CA GLY A 232 2.19 16.04 -14.02
C GLY A 232 3.29 16.20 -15.07
N HIS A 233 4.50 15.75 -14.77
CA HIS A 233 5.61 15.74 -15.72
C HIS A 233 5.33 14.88 -16.95
N ASN A 234 4.86 13.64 -16.74
CA ASN A 234 4.56 12.71 -17.82
C ASN A 234 3.37 13.15 -18.67
N TRP A 235 2.37 13.76 -18.05
CA TRP A 235 1.23 14.36 -18.74
C TRP A 235 1.73 15.41 -19.76
N GLU A 236 2.56 16.35 -19.29
CA GLU A 236 3.06 17.42 -20.15
C GLU A 236 4.01 16.90 -21.23
N LEU A 237 4.90 15.95 -20.88
CA LEU A 237 5.78 15.31 -21.85
C LEU A 237 5.00 14.59 -22.95
N LEU A 238 3.97 13.81 -22.58
CA LEU A 238 3.18 13.04 -23.54
C LEU A 238 2.34 13.97 -24.41
N ARG A 239 1.74 15.01 -23.83
CA ARG A 239 0.97 16.03 -24.55
C ARG A 239 1.81 16.78 -25.56
N GLN A 240 2.93 17.39 -25.14
CA GLN A 240 3.85 18.09 -26.03
C GLN A 240 4.36 17.18 -27.15
N ARG A 241 4.64 15.91 -26.82
CA ARG A 241 5.11 14.95 -27.82
C ARG A 241 4.02 14.55 -28.81
N ALA A 242 2.79 14.37 -28.35
CA ALA A 242 1.66 14.10 -29.21
C ALA A 242 1.42 15.28 -30.18
N GLU A 243 1.39 16.51 -29.66
CA GLU A 243 1.22 17.74 -30.46
C GLU A 243 2.33 17.91 -31.50
N ALA A 244 3.59 17.74 -31.10
CA ALA A 244 4.73 17.81 -32.01
C ALA A 244 4.66 16.76 -33.13
N GLU A 245 4.08 15.60 -32.84
CA GLU A 245 3.88 14.52 -33.80
C GLU A 245 2.52 14.61 -34.51
N SER A 246 1.73 15.67 -34.28
CA SER A 246 0.38 15.85 -34.82
C SER A 246 -0.62 14.74 -34.46
N LEU A 247 -0.53 14.27 -33.23
CA LEU A 247 -1.45 13.32 -32.63
C LEU A 247 -2.34 14.04 -31.61
N TYR A 248 -3.54 13.52 -31.42
CA TYR A 248 -4.47 14.04 -30.43
C TYR A 248 -4.22 13.37 -29.09
N PHE A 249 -4.07 14.18 -28.04
CA PHE A 249 -3.84 13.72 -26.68
C PHE A 249 -5.13 13.85 -25.86
N GLU A 250 -5.55 12.76 -25.23
CA GLU A 250 -6.72 12.74 -24.37
C GLU A 250 -6.37 12.18 -22.98
N PRO A 251 -6.50 12.97 -21.90
CA PRO A 251 -6.35 12.47 -20.55
C PRO A 251 -7.60 11.65 -20.14
N LEU A 252 -7.38 10.45 -19.59
CA LEU A 252 -8.44 9.65 -19.00
C LEU A 252 -8.55 9.98 -17.51
N LEU A 253 -9.66 10.63 -17.14
CA LEU A 253 -9.92 11.02 -15.77
C LEU A 253 -10.40 9.81 -14.96
N MET A 254 -9.89 9.67 -13.74
CA MET A 254 -10.45 8.80 -12.72
C MET A 254 -11.68 9.45 -12.08
N PRO A 255 -12.53 8.70 -11.34
CA PRO A 255 -13.66 9.30 -10.62
C PRO A 255 -13.26 10.37 -9.58
N ASP A 256 -12.02 10.35 -9.07
CA ASP A 256 -11.47 11.42 -8.23
C ASP A 256 -11.05 12.69 -9.00
N GLY A 257 -11.23 12.70 -10.32
CA GLY A 257 -10.83 13.77 -11.24
C GLY A 257 -9.37 13.72 -11.67
N SER A 258 -8.59 12.73 -11.21
CA SER A 258 -7.17 12.65 -11.54
C SER A 258 -6.89 11.95 -12.86
N ALA A 259 -6.05 12.54 -13.71
CA ALA A 259 -5.64 11.94 -14.99
C ALA A 259 -4.47 10.96 -14.79
N THR A 260 -4.75 9.71 -14.43
CA THR A 260 -3.73 8.67 -14.23
C THR A 260 -3.25 8.04 -15.55
N HIS A 261 -4.10 8.11 -16.58
CA HIS A 261 -3.88 7.51 -17.89
C HIS A 261 -4.14 8.54 -18.98
N ALA A 262 -3.60 8.30 -20.18
CA ALA A 262 -3.90 9.11 -21.34
C ALA A 262 -3.90 8.27 -22.62
N MET A 263 -4.81 8.59 -23.52
CA MET A 263 -4.94 7.97 -24.83
C MET A 263 -4.42 8.91 -25.93
N LEU A 264 -3.78 8.32 -26.94
CA LEU A 264 -3.38 9.01 -28.15
C LEU A 264 -4.27 8.57 -29.30
N TRP A 265 -4.69 9.54 -30.10
CA TRP A 265 -5.56 9.33 -31.25
C TRP A 265 -4.97 9.92 -32.51
N VAL A 266 -5.45 9.44 -33.65
CA VAL A 266 -5.19 10.03 -34.97
C VAL A 266 -6.48 10.17 -35.74
N SER A 267 -6.64 11.26 -36.48
CA SER A 267 -7.77 11.41 -37.38
C SER A 267 -7.52 10.67 -38.69
N LYS A 268 -8.55 10.06 -39.29
CA LYS A 268 -8.43 9.46 -40.63
C LYS A 268 -8.04 10.49 -41.70
N ASN A 269 -8.54 11.71 -41.57
CA ASN A 269 -8.23 12.80 -42.50
C ASN A 269 -6.74 13.15 -42.47
N ASP A 270 -6.12 13.18 -41.29
CA ASP A 270 -4.69 13.48 -41.17
C ASP A 270 -3.79 12.35 -41.69
N LEU A 271 -4.23 11.09 -41.60
CA LEU A 271 -3.51 9.96 -42.18
C LEU A 271 -3.34 10.11 -43.70
N ILE A 272 -4.35 10.67 -44.38
CA ILE A 272 -4.31 10.96 -45.82
C ILE A 272 -3.45 12.20 -46.07
N ARG A 273 -3.68 13.30 -45.33
CA ARG A 273 -2.97 14.58 -45.54
C ARG A 273 -1.47 14.49 -45.29
N LYS A 274 -1.04 13.71 -44.31
CA LYS A 274 0.38 13.60 -43.88
C LYS A 274 1.06 12.33 -44.38
N GLN A 275 0.47 11.67 -45.37
CA GLN A 275 0.99 10.44 -45.93
C GLN A 275 2.42 10.61 -46.44
N GLY A 276 3.34 9.74 -45.98
CA GLY A 276 4.74 9.77 -46.39
C GLY A 276 5.61 10.82 -45.67
N SER A 277 5.07 11.53 -44.68
CA SER A 277 5.87 12.40 -43.82
C SER A 277 6.94 11.61 -43.06
N SER A 278 8.20 12.01 -43.22
CA SER A 278 9.38 11.37 -42.60
C SER A 278 9.69 11.89 -41.20
N GLY A 279 8.97 12.91 -40.71
CA GLY A 279 9.29 13.63 -39.47
C GLY A 279 9.00 12.87 -38.16
N TYR A 280 8.42 11.68 -38.22
CA TYR A 280 7.99 10.96 -37.01
C TYR A 280 9.15 10.34 -36.24
N SER A 281 9.33 10.72 -34.98
CA SER A 281 10.29 10.07 -34.09
C SER A 281 9.57 9.20 -33.03
N GLY A 282 9.44 7.92 -33.38
CA GLY A 282 8.77 6.90 -32.56
C GLY A 282 9.53 6.45 -31.31
N ARG A 283 10.76 6.94 -31.07
CA ARG A 283 11.59 6.48 -29.94
C ARG A 283 11.00 6.79 -28.57
N PHE A 284 10.27 7.90 -28.44
CA PHE A 284 9.63 8.29 -27.18
C PHE A 284 8.27 7.60 -27.01
N LEU A 285 7.39 7.76 -28.01
CA LEU A 285 6.04 7.18 -27.99
C LEU A 285 6.06 5.66 -28.03
N ASN A 286 7.16 5.05 -28.45
CA ASN A 286 7.33 3.60 -28.39
C ASN A 286 6.30 2.84 -29.24
N ILE A 287 5.71 3.51 -30.23
CA ILE A 287 4.76 2.96 -31.17
C ILE A 287 5.25 3.20 -32.61
N SER A 288 4.76 2.41 -33.56
CA SER A 288 5.15 2.55 -34.98
C SER A 288 4.72 3.90 -35.57
N ASN A 289 5.40 4.36 -36.62
CA ASN A 289 5.05 5.60 -37.31
C ASN A 289 3.64 5.51 -37.91
N PRO A 290 2.65 6.29 -37.42
CA PRO A 290 1.29 6.22 -37.91
C PRO A 290 1.16 6.68 -39.38
N TRP A 291 2.00 7.62 -39.84
CA TRP A 291 1.93 8.22 -41.18
C TRP A 291 2.40 7.30 -42.31
N THR A 292 3.08 6.21 -41.96
CA THR A 292 3.57 5.21 -42.91
C THR A 292 2.95 3.83 -42.71
N ASP A 293 2.10 3.68 -41.68
CA ASP A 293 1.50 2.39 -41.33
C ASP A 293 0.28 2.10 -42.21
N ASN A 294 0.41 1.12 -43.11
CA ASN A 294 -0.69 0.74 -44.00
C ASN A 294 -1.87 0.11 -43.24
N ARG A 295 -1.68 -0.38 -42.01
CA ARG A 295 -2.77 -0.93 -41.18
C ARG A 295 -3.78 0.14 -40.79
N LEU A 296 -3.33 1.38 -40.57
CA LEU A 296 -4.22 2.49 -40.24
C LEU A 296 -5.04 2.97 -41.44
N LYS A 297 -4.62 2.65 -42.67
CA LYS A 297 -5.39 2.96 -43.89
C LYS A 297 -6.54 2.00 -44.13
N LYS A 298 -6.37 0.76 -43.67
CA LYS A 298 -7.37 -0.32 -43.73
C LYS A 298 -7.75 -0.72 -42.31
N TRP A 299 -8.03 0.28 -41.49
CA TRP A 299 -8.35 0.03 -40.09
C TRP A 299 -9.71 -0.67 -40.01
N GLU A 300 -9.74 -1.79 -39.30
CA GLU A 300 -10.94 -2.60 -39.07
C GLU A 300 -11.28 -2.67 -37.56
N GLY A 301 -10.55 -1.92 -36.73
CA GLY A 301 -10.76 -1.88 -35.28
C GLY A 301 -11.76 -0.79 -34.88
N TYR A 302 -11.82 -0.51 -33.57
CA TYR A 302 -12.68 0.54 -33.03
C TYR A 302 -12.38 1.93 -33.64
N GLU A 303 -13.43 2.68 -33.91
CA GLU A 303 -13.39 4.05 -34.42
C GLU A 303 -14.43 4.89 -33.69
N GLU A 304 -14.13 6.16 -33.45
CA GLU A 304 -15.05 7.08 -32.79
C GLU A 304 -15.22 8.35 -33.62
N THR A 305 -16.46 8.75 -33.88
CA THR A 305 -16.74 10.04 -34.49
C THR A 305 -16.80 11.12 -33.43
N ARG A 306 -15.92 12.12 -33.54
CA ARG A 306 -15.89 13.30 -32.66
C ARG A 306 -16.21 14.55 -33.44
N TYR A 307 -16.78 15.53 -32.76
CA TYR A 307 -17.09 16.83 -33.36
C TYR A 307 -16.09 17.86 -32.85
N LEU A 308 -15.30 18.43 -33.76
CA LEU A 308 -14.32 19.47 -33.43
C LEU A 308 -14.70 20.80 -34.07
N ASP A 309 -14.31 21.91 -33.45
CA ASP A 309 -14.36 23.24 -34.07
C ASP A 309 -13.16 23.47 -35.02
N ALA A 310 -13.11 24.65 -35.64
CA ALA A 310 -12.03 25.03 -36.55
C ALA A 310 -10.64 25.08 -35.87
N ASP A 311 -10.62 25.27 -34.54
CA ASP A 311 -9.41 25.32 -33.71
C ASP A 311 -9.02 23.93 -33.16
N GLY A 312 -9.78 22.88 -33.51
CA GLY A 312 -9.53 21.49 -33.12
C GLY A 312 -9.97 21.15 -31.69
N GLN A 313 -10.81 21.97 -31.06
CA GLN A 313 -11.39 21.70 -29.73
C GLN A 313 -12.68 20.88 -29.85
N PRO A 314 -12.93 19.95 -28.91
CA PRO A 314 -14.16 19.16 -28.91
C PRO A 314 -15.38 20.02 -28.60
N ILE A 315 -16.40 19.94 -29.46
CA ILE A 315 -17.68 20.65 -29.31
C ILE A 315 -18.86 19.68 -29.48
N ALA A 316 -20.05 20.11 -29.07
CA ALA A 316 -21.26 19.31 -29.26
C ALA A 316 -21.61 19.18 -30.74
N ALA A 317 -22.26 18.08 -31.11
CA ALA A 317 -22.59 17.76 -32.51
C ALA A 317 -23.49 18.81 -33.19
N ASP A 318 -24.30 19.50 -32.40
CA ASP A 318 -25.24 20.55 -32.80
C ASP A 318 -24.64 21.96 -32.74
N ALA A 319 -23.40 22.12 -32.28
CA ALA A 319 -22.75 23.41 -32.17
C ALA A 319 -22.40 24.00 -33.56
N PRO A 320 -22.57 25.33 -33.79
CA PRO A 320 -22.21 25.96 -35.05
C PRO A 320 -20.72 25.77 -35.37
N GLY A 321 -20.41 25.21 -36.53
CA GLY A 321 -19.03 24.93 -36.95
C GLY A 321 -18.48 23.56 -36.52
N ALA A 322 -19.30 22.68 -35.95
CA ALA A 322 -18.96 21.30 -35.65
C ALA A 322 -18.59 20.52 -36.92
N GLN A 323 -17.35 20.04 -36.98
CA GLN A 323 -16.88 19.12 -38.00
C GLN A 323 -16.80 17.72 -37.42
N ALA A 324 -17.51 16.77 -38.03
CA ALA A 324 -17.40 15.36 -37.69
C ALA A 324 -16.05 14.81 -38.19
N ILE A 325 -15.26 14.26 -37.27
CA ILE A 325 -13.94 13.70 -37.53
C ILE A 325 -13.90 12.28 -36.98
N GLU A 326 -13.55 11.33 -37.84
CA GLU A 326 -13.33 9.94 -37.45
C GLU A 326 -11.94 9.77 -36.84
N MET A 327 -11.94 9.31 -35.59
CA MET A 327 -10.76 9.16 -34.73
C MET A 327 -10.45 7.69 -34.53
N ILE A 328 -9.18 7.34 -34.71
CA ILE A 328 -8.65 5.99 -34.48
C ILE A 328 -7.77 6.03 -33.22
N PRO A 329 -8.01 5.16 -32.22
CA PRO A 329 -7.14 5.08 -31.05
C PRO A 329 -5.81 4.44 -31.46
N LEU A 330 -4.70 5.08 -31.09
CA LEU A 330 -3.36 4.59 -31.39
C LEU A 330 -2.74 3.83 -30.21
N ALA A 331 -2.78 4.44 -29.03
CA ALA A 331 -2.08 3.91 -27.86
C ALA A 331 -2.63 4.47 -26.55
N LEU A 332 -2.53 3.65 -25.50
CA LEU A 332 -2.89 4.01 -24.14
C LEU A 332 -1.65 4.00 -23.26
N TYR A 333 -1.47 5.07 -22.48
CA TYR A 333 -0.33 5.26 -21.59
C TYR A 333 -0.76 5.41 -20.14
N GLY A 334 0.09 4.94 -19.23
CA GLY A 334 0.04 5.29 -17.82
C GLY A 334 0.99 6.43 -17.49
N LEU A 335 0.55 7.35 -16.63
CA LEU A 335 1.27 8.56 -16.29
C LEU A 335 1.99 8.49 -14.93
N ASP A 336 1.70 7.49 -14.09
CA ASP A 336 2.25 7.40 -12.73
C ASP A 336 3.70 6.89 -12.65
N ASN A 337 4.30 6.42 -13.75
CA ASN A 337 5.66 5.89 -13.75
C ASN A 337 6.70 7.02 -13.54
N PRO A 338 7.63 6.97 -12.56
CA PRO A 338 8.49 8.09 -12.20
C PRO A 338 9.46 8.62 -13.28
N LYS A 339 9.53 8.02 -14.47
CA LYS A 339 10.51 8.39 -15.51
C LYS A 339 9.89 8.86 -16.81
N ILE A 340 9.03 8.04 -17.42
CA ILE A 340 8.37 8.34 -18.69
C ILE A 340 6.95 7.78 -18.69
N PRO A 341 6.06 8.28 -19.56
CA PRO A 341 4.76 7.67 -19.82
C PRO A 341 4.91 6.21 -20.25
N MET A 342 4.13 5.32 -19.64
CA MET A 342 4.23 3.88 -19.85
C MET A 342 3.25 3.40 -20.91
N LEU A 343 3.72 2.87 -22.03
CA LEU A 343 2.84 2.26 -23.03
C LEU A 343 2.19 0.97 -22.48
N LEU A 344 0.86 0.99 -22.32
CA LEU A 344 0.05 -0.10 -21.78
C LEU A 344 -0.60 -0.92 -22.88
N VAL A 345 -1.23 -0.24 -23.84
CA VAL A 345 -1.93 -0.83 -24.99
C VAL A 345 -1.46 -0.11 -26.25
N ASP A 346 -1.12 -0.90 -27.26
CA ASP A 346 -0.92 -0.43 -28.63
C ASP A 346 -2.03 -1.07 -29.47
N PHE A 347 -2.95 -0.25 -29.99
CA PHE A 347 -4.12 -0.75 -30.71
C PHE A 347 -3.72 -1.42 -32.03
N ARG A 348 -2.53 -1.13 -32.56
CA ARG A 348 -2.05 -1.70 -33.82
C ARG A 348 -1.29 -3.01 -33.65
N ASP A 349 -0.62 -3.19 -32.51
CA ASP A 349 0.05 -4.44 -32.14
C ASP A 349 -0.18 -4.73 -30.65
N THR A 350 -1.22 -5.51 -30.36
CA THR A 350 -1.58 -5.94 -28.99
C THR A 350 -0.39 -6.52 -28.23
N TYR A 351 0.54 -7.17 -28.92
CA TYR A 351 1.67 -7.83 -28.30
C TYR A 351 2.91 -6.93 -28.16
N ASN A 352 2.92 -5.71 -28.68
CA ASN A 352 4.09 -4.81 -28.58
C ASN A 352 4.52 -4.56 -27.12
N PRO A 353 3.61 -4.17 -26.20
CA PRO A 353 3.94 -4.05 -24.77
C PRO A 353 4.44 -5.38 -24.17
N LYS A 354 3.78 -6.50 -24.52
CA LYS A 354 4.08 -7.85 -24.04
C LYS A 354 5.48 -8.32 -24.46
N LYS A 355 5.83 -8.19 -25.74
CA LYS A 355 7.13 -8.59 -26.32
C LYS A 355 8.29 -7.87 -25.61
N ARG A 356 8.11 -6.60 -25.27
CA ARG A 356 9.10 -5.79 -24.55
C ARG A 356 9.27 -6.22 -23.11
N GLU A 357 8.18 -6.56 -22.43
CA GLU A 357 8.29 -7.07 -21.07
C GLU A 357 8.91 -8.48 -21.03
N MET A 358 8.51 -9.37 -21.96
CA MET A 358 9.07 -10.72 -22.10
C MET A 358 10.58 -10.70 -22.38
N SER A 359 11.07 -9.82 -23.27
CA SER A 359 12.50 -9.78 -23.60
C SER A 359 13.39 -9.53 -22.37
N ARG A 360 12.93 -8.70 -21.40
CA ARG A 360 13.64 -8.50 -20.14
C ARG A 360 13.42 -9.63 -19.13
N ARG A 361 12.22 -10.23 -19.07
CA ARG A 361 11.97 -11.41 -18.20
C ARG A 361 12.85 -12.59 -18.61
N VAL A 362 12.95 -12.88 -19.90
CA VAL A 362 13.86 -13.89 -20.45
C VAL A 362 15.30 -13.60 -20.05
N LEU A 363 15.76 -12.35 -20.21
CA LEU A 363 17.12 -11.95 -19.84
C LEU A 363 17.40 -12.12 -18.32
N ASN A 364 16.42 -11.81 -17.46
CA ASN A 364 16.51 -12.02 -16.02
C ASN A 364 16.48 -13.51 -15.63
N ASP A 365 15.64 -14.31 -16.27
CA ASP A 365 15.49 -15.73 -15.97
C ASP A 365 16.71 -16.52 -16.48
N VAL A 366 17.25 -16.19 -17.67
CA VAL A 366 18.51 -16.77 -18.19
C VAL A 366 19.69 -16.45 -17.25
N THR A 367 19.84 -15.18 -16.85
CA THR A 367 20.97 -14.74 -16.01
C THR A 367 20.91 -15.28 -14.57
N ARG A 368 19.72 -15.42 -13.97
CA ARG A 368 19.56 -15.92 -12.60
C ARG A 368 19.46 -17.45 -12.50
N ASN A 369 18.82 -18.10 -13.45
CA ASN A 369 18.38 -19.49 -13.31
C ASN A 369 19.10 -20.50 -14.20
N ILE A 370 19.57 -20.11 -15.39
CA ILE A 370 20.24 -21.04 -16.32
C ILE A 370 21.76 -21.06 -16.10
N LEU A 371 22.34 -19.92 -15.74
CA LEU A 371 23.80 -19.80 -15.64
C LEU A 371 24.35 -19.90 -14.20
N SER A 372 23.48 -20.11 -13.19
CA SER A 372 23.82 -20.17 -11.75
C SER A 372 24.95 -19.21 -11.35
N VAL A 373 24.92 -17.98 -11.87
CA VAL A 373 26.04 -17.04 -11.75
C VAL A 373 26.08 -16.55 -10.32
N SER A 374 27.02 -17.06 -9.53
CA SER A 374 27.33 -16.47 -8.23
C SER A 374 27.75 -15.01 -8.44
N LYS A 375 27.43 -14.12 -7.50
CA LYS A 375 27.82 -12.70 -7.56
C LYS A 375 29.34 -12.48 -7.69
N TYR A 376 30.15 -13.54 -7.62
CA TYR A 376 31.62 -13.48 -7.55
C TYR A 376 32.34 -14.16 -8.73
N SER A 377 31.68 -14.89 -9.65
CA SER A 377 32.40 -15.68 -10.68
C SER A 377 32.28 -15.21 -12.15
N SER A 378 31.38 -14.28 -12.52
CA SER A 378 31.37 -13.73 -13.89
C SER A 378 31.08 -12.21 -13.94
N MET A 379 32.12 -11.42 -13.72
CA MET A 379 32.12 -9.95 -13.85
C MET A 379 31.57 -9.42 -15.19
N PRO A 380 31.81 -10.04 -16.37
CA PRO A 380 31.37 -9.49 -17.66
C PRO A 380 29.84 -9.44 -17.84
N ILE A 381 29.11 -10.45 -17.38
CA ILE A 381 27.64 -10.51 -17.48
C ILE A 381 26.98 -9.57 -16.46
N PHE A 382 27.55 -9.48 -15.26
CA PHE A 382 27.13 -8.51 -14.25
C PHE A 382 27.38 -7.05 -14.71
N LEU A 383 28.52 -6.79 -15.36
CA LEU A 383 28.80 -5.53 -16.04
C LEU A 383 27.82 -5.27 -17.19
N GLY A 384 27.57 -6.26 -18.04
CA GLY A 384 26.59 -6.14 -19.14
C GLY A 384 25.19 -5.80 -18.64
N ARG A 385 24.73 -6.44 -17.55
CA ARG A 385 23.49 -6.09 -16.88
C ARG A 385 23.53 -4.71 -16.23
N THR A 386 24.61 -4.36 -15.55
CA THR A 386 24.74 -3.05 -14.90
C THR A 386 24.74 -1.93 -15.94
N VAL A 387 25.40 -2.13 -17.08
CA VAL A 387 25.40 -1.22 -18.22
C VAL A 387 24.03 -1.20 -18.88
N LEU A 388 23.35 -2.33 -19.09
CA LEU A 388 22.00 -2.37 -19.65
C LEU A 388 20.98 -1.72 -18.71
N ASP A 389 20.99 -2.01 -17.41
CA ASP A 389 20.13 -1.41 -16.38
C ASP A 389 20.47 0.08 -16.17
N PHE A 390 21.73 0.49 -16.31
CA PHE A 390 22.17 1.88 -16.29
C PHE A 390 21.72 2.64 -17.55
N VAL A 391 21.88 2.06 -18.74
CA VAL A 391 21.48 2.65 -20.01
C VAL A 391 19.96 2.71 -20.13
N THR A 392 19.25 1.61 -19.87
CA THR A 392 17.77 1.58 -19.85
C THR A 392 17.22 2.44 -18.72
N GLY A 393 17.87 2.46 -17.55
CA GLY A 393 17.51 3.27 -16.40
C GLY A 393 17.73 4.78 -16.62
N ARG A 394 18.75 5.19 -17.36
CA ARG A 394 19.07 6.59 -17.68
C ARG A 394 18.39 7.08 -18.96
N ARG A 395 18.03 6.17 -19.87
CA ARG A 395 17.23 6.45 -21.09
C ARG A 395 15.72 6.31 -20.87
N GLY A 396 15.28 6.00 -19.66
CA GLY A 396 13.86 5.93 -19.28
C GLY A 396 13.07 4.75 -19.85
N ILE A 397 13.69 3.79 -20.54
CA ILE A 397 12.96 2.71 -21.24
C ILE A 397 12.13 1.89 -20.25
N ASP A 398 10.81 1.86 -20.48
CA ASP A 398 9.84 1.31 -19.54
C ASP A 398 9.72 -0.23 -19.61
N LEU A 399 10.73 -0.87 -19.03
CA LEU A 399 10.82 -2.32 -18.94
C LEU A 399 10.67 -2.82 -17.50
N ASN A 400 10.16 -2.01 -16.56
CA ASN A 400 10.11 -2.38 -15.15
C ASN A 400 8.77 -3.06 -14.82
N GLN A 401 8.80 -4.39 -14.72
CA GLN A 401 7.63 -5.24 -14.43
C GLN A 401 6.79 -4.79 -13.22
N PRO A 402 7.37 -4.37 -12.07
CA PRO A 402 6.60 -3.89 -10.93
C PRO A 402 5.78 -2.61 -11.18
N SER A 403 6.29 -1.65 -11.96
CA SER A 403 5.53 -0.42 -12.28
C SER A 403 4.42 -0.72 -13.28
N ARG A 404 4.67 -1.61 -14.26
CA ARG A 404 3.64 -2.11 -15.19
C ARG A 404 2.45 -2.73 -14.47
N LEU A 405 2.72 -3.64 -13.52
CA LEU A 405 1.67 -4.27 -12.70
C LEU A 405 0.82 -3.23 -11.95
N GLN A 406 1.46 -2.18 -11.41
CA GLN A 406 0.75 -1.12 -10.72
C GLN A 406 -0.25 -0.42 -11.64
N THR A 407 0.24 0.09 -12.76
CA THR A 407 -0.58 0.85 -13.69
C THR A 407 -1.63 -0.02 -14.38
N TYR A 408 -1.34 -1.29 -14.68
CA TYR A 408 -2.37 -2.22 -15.17
C TYR A 408 -3.49 -2.45 -14.14
N SER A 409 -3.15 -2.58 -12.85
CA SER A 409 -4.16 -2.72 -11.80
C SER A 409 -5.02 -1.46 -11.64
N GLN A 410 -4.42 -0.26 -11.78
CA GLN A 410 -5.13 1.02 -11.79
C GLN A 410 -6.02 1.17 -13.02
N LEU A 411 -5.54 0.79 -14.21
CA LEU A 411 -6.33 0.82 -15.44
C LEU A 411 -7.52 -0.13 -15.38
N LYS A 412 -7.34 -1.37 -14.90
CA LYS A 412 -8.44 -2.31 -14.66
C LYS A 412 -9.51 -1.70 -13.76
N LEU A 413 -9.10 -0.99 -12.71
CA LEU A 413 -10.02 -0.30 -11.80
C LEU A 413 -10.72 0.86 -12.51
N LEU A 414 -10.01 1.66 -13.31
CA LEU A 414 -10.57 2.74 -14.12
C LEU A 414 -11.67 2.21 -15.04
N LEU A 415 -11.36 1.17 -15.83
CA LEU A 415 -12.30 0.54 -16.76
C LEU A 415 -13.54 -0.02 -16.04
N ALA A 416 -13.36 -0.54 -14.83
CA ALA A 416 -14.47 -1.11 -14.07
C ALA A 416 -15.38 -0.04 -13.42
N LEU A 417 -14.83 1.13 -13.04
CA LEU A 417 -15.55 2.15 -12.27
C LEU A 417 -16.07 3.33 -13.09
N ASN A 418 -15.49 3.59 -14.26
CA ASN A 418 -15.70 4.83 -14.97
C ASN A 418 -16.44 4.64 -16.29
N ASP A 419 -17.42 5.50 -16.53
CA ASP A 419 -18.19 5.56 -17.77
C ASP A 419 -17.66 6.56 -18.81
N SER A 420 -16.52 7.21 -18.55
CA SER A 420 -15.94 8.15 -19.50
C SER A 420 -15.48 7.51 -20.82
N LEU A 421 -15.29 6.19 -20.85
CA LEU A 421 -15.02 5.44 -22.08
C LEU A 421 -16.30 4.80 -22.57
N GLY A 422 -16.61 5.00 -23.85
CA GLY A 422 -17.70 4.28 -24.52
C GLY A 422 -17.57 2.76 -24.32
N PRO A 423 -18.69 2.02 -24.24
CA PRO A 423 -18.69 0.60 -23.89
C PRO A 423 -17.81 -0.23 -24.85
N GLU A 424 -17.92 0.01 -26.16
CA GLU A 424 -17.11 -0.69 -27.17
C GLU A 424 -15.60 -0.46 -27.01
N LEU A 425 -15.18 0.79 -26.76
CA LEU A 425 -13.76 1.10 -26.52
C LEU A 425 -13.25 0.46 -25.22
N ARG A 426 -14.09 0.44 -24.19
CA ARG A 426 -13.78 -0.18 -22.90
C ARG A 426 -13.54 -1.67 -23.05
N ASP A 427 -14.40 -2.37 -23.79
CA ASP A 427 -14.28 -3.80 -24.08
C ASP A 427 -13.02 -4.10 -24.89
N GLU A 428 -12.72 -3.27 -25.90
CA GLU A 428 -11.52 -3.38 -26.72
C GLU A 428 -10.23 -3.21 -25.88
N VAL A 429 -10.20 -2.22 -24.98
CA VAL A 429 -9.07 -2.02 -24.06
C VAL A 429 -8.96 -3.18 -23.08
N ASN A 430 -10.08 -3.67 -22.54
CA ASN A 430 -10.07 -4.78 -21.58
C ASN A 430 -9.56 -6.08 -22.24
N GLY A 431 -10.08 -6.45 -23.42
CA GLY A 431 -9.64 -7.63 -24.16
C GLY A 431 -8.16 -7.56 -24.55
N ARG A 432 -7.64 -6.37 -24.90
CA ARG A 432 -6.21 -6.19 -25.16
C ARG A 432 -5.37 -6.30 -23.88
N LEU A 433 -5.88 -5.78 -22.77
CA LEU A 433 -5.19 -5.82 -21.49
C LEU A 433 -5.06 -7.26 -20.95
N GLU A 434 -6.10 -8.08 -21.13
CA GLU A 434 -6.09 -9.50 -20.81
C GLU A 434 -5.01 -10.27 -21.61
N ASN A 435 -4.82 -9.93 -22.88
CA ASN A 435 -3.79 -10.53 -23.74
C ASN A 435 -2.35 -10.15 -23.33
N VAL A 436 -2.18 -8.95 -22.76
CA VAL A 436 -0.89 -8.42 -22.33
C VAL A 436 -0.49 -8.92 -20.93
N SER A 437 -1.45 -9.37 -20.12
CA SER A 437 -1.16 -9.97 -18.81
C SER A 437 -0.17 -11.14 -18.92
N LEU A 438 0.90 -11.05 -18.13
CA LEU A 438 1.98 -12.03 -18.11
C LEU A 438 1.94 -12.96 -16.90
N ASN A 439 0.99 -12.80 -15.98
CA ASN A 439 0.93 -13.59 -14.76
C ASN A 439 -0.07 -14.75 -14.92
N PRO A 440 0.37 -16.01 -14.81
CA PRO A 440 -0.52 -17.18 -14.87
C PRO A 440 -1.66 -17.18 -13.84
N PHE A 441 -1.54 -16.39 -12.77
CA PHE A 441 -2.52 -16.30 -11.68
C PHE A 441 -3.62 -15.26 -11.86
N GLU A 442 -3.49 -14.34 -12.82
CA GLU A 442 -4.50 -13.29 -13.03
C GLU A 442 -5.83 -13.87 -13.55
N ASN A 443 -6.93 -13.27 -13.12
CA ASN A 443 -8.28 -13.61 -13.59
C ASN A 443 -8.91 -12.40 -14.32
N ASP A 444 -10.01 -12.64 -15.02
CA ASP A 444 -10.81 -11.58 -15.67
C ASP A 444 -11.63 -10.78 -14.66
N LEU A 445 -12.05 -9.58 -15.05
CA LEU A 445 -12.80 -8.67 -14.19
C LEU A 445 -14.08 -9.30 -13.64
N ASP A 446 -14.89 -9.95 -14.49
CA ASP A 446 -16.11 -10.64 -14.05
C ASP A 446 -15.84 -11.73 -13.02
N PHE A 447 -14.76 -12.50 -13.25
CA PHE A 447 -14.38 -13.57 -12.35
C PHE A 447 -13.83 -13.02 -11.02
N GLU A 448 -13.03 -11.95 -11.06
CA GLU A 448 -12.55 -11.27 -9.87
C GLU A 448 -13.70 -10.67 -9.05
N ALA A 449 -14.73 -10.13 -9.71
CA ALA A 449 -15.94 -9.64 -9.04
C ALA A 449 -16.71 -10.77 -8.35
N LYS A 450 -16.91 -11.91 -9.02
CA LYS A 450 -17.53 -13.09 -8.42
C LYS A 450 -16.74 -13.60 -7.22
N VAL A 451 -15.42 -13.73 -7.37
CA VAL A 451 -14.50 -14.13 -6.31
C VAL A 451 -14.59 -13.20 -5.11
N ALA A 452 -14.61 -11.89 -5.35
CA ALA A 452 -14.72 -10.89 -4.30
C ALA A 452 -15.98 -11.09 -3.47
N ARG A 453 -17.13 -11.32 -4.11
CA ARG A 453 -18.39 -11.61 -3.42
C ARG A 453 -18.32 -12.92 -2.61
N GLU A 454 -17.79 -13.99 -3.20
CA GLU A 454 -17.64 -15.30 -2.53
C GLU A 454 -16.70 -15.20 -1.32
N GLN A 455 -15.57 -14.50 -1.44
CA GLN A 455 -14.65 -14.28 -0.33
C GLN A 455 -15.23 -13.41 0.76
N TYR A 456 -15.98 -12.38 0.39
CA TYR A 456 -16.66 -11.53 1.33
C TYR A 456 -17.73 -12.28 2.12
N ALA A 457 -18.52 -13.12 1.45
CA ALA A 457 -19.49 -14.00 2.11
C ALA A 457 -18.79 -14.97 3.09
N ALA A 458 -17.66 -15.57 2.67
CA ALA A 458 -16.85 -16.42 3.54
C ALA A 458 -16.28 -15.63 4.74
N LEU A 459 -15.82 -14.39 4.53
CA LEU A 459 -15.29 -13.53 5.58
C LEU A 459 -16.39 -13.11 6.57
N LYS A 460 -17.60 -12.78 6.10
CA LYS A 460 -18.77 -12.51 6.94
C LYS A 460 -19.14 -13.74 7.77
N SER A 461 -19.17 -14.93 7.17
CA SER A 461 -19.44 -16.16 7.91
C SER A 461 -18.39 -16.42 9.00
N PHE A 462 -17.11 -16.14 8.69
CA PHE A 462 -16.02 -16.25 9.64
C PHE A 462 -16.09 -15.17 10.75
N ALA A 463 -16.59 -13.98 10.42
CA ALA A 463 -16.82 -12.90 11.38
C ALA A 463 -17.96 -13.21 12.37
N SER A 464 -19.02 -13.89 11.90
CA SER A 464 -20.15 -14.29 12.74
C SER A 464 -19.90 -15.55 13.58
N ASP A 465 -18.92 -16.39 13.21
CA ASP A 465 -18.56 -17.58 13.98
C ASP A 465 -17.80 -17.19 15.27
N PRO A 466 -18.29 -17.57 16.47
CA PRO A 466 -17.58 -17.33 17.73
C PRO A 466 -16.16 -17.94 17.76
N ASN A 467 -15.96 -19.07 17.09
CA ASN A 467 -14.66 -19.73 16.96
C ASN A 467 -13.86 -19.24 15.74
N GLY A 468 -14.42 -18.33 14.96
CA GLY A 468 -13.84 -17.78 13.75
C GLY A 468 -12.97 -16.56 14.01
N LEU A 469 -13.43 -15.41 13.54
CA LEU A 469 -12.67 -14.15 13.58
C LEU A 469 -12.49 -13.66 15.02
N ALA A 470 -13.52 -13.75 15.85
CA ALA A 470 -13.46 -13.37 17.26
C ALA A 470 -12.34 -14.12 18.01
N ALA A 471 -12.32 -15.45 17.90
CA ALA A 471 -11.26 -16.28 18.49
C ALA A 471 -9.88 -16.03 17.85
N LYS A 472 -9.82 -15.53 16.61
CA LYS A 472 -8.57 -15.09 15.99
C LYS A 472 -8.07 -13.78 16.63
N VAL A 473 -8.92 -12.76 16.75
CA VAL A 473 -8.58 -11.49 17.41
C VAL A 473 -8.09 -11.72 18.83
N GLU A 474 -8.78 -12.58 19.59
CA GLU A 474 -8.37 -12.94 20.95
C GLU A 474 -6.98 -13.60 21.01
N ARG A 475 -6.67 -14.49 20.05
CA ARG A 475 -5.34 -15.09 19.94
C ARG A 475 -4.27 -14.06 19.60
N ASP A 476 -4.61 -13.04 18.83
CA ASP A 476 -3.69 -11.97 18.43
C ASP A 476 -3.46 -10.98 19.59
N ARG A 477 -4.50 -10.64 20.35
CA ARG A 477 -4.41 -9.88 21.61
C ARG A 477 -3.47 -10.56 22.61
N ARG A 478 -3.57 -11.87 22.79
CA ARG A 478 -2.63 -12.64 23.63
C ARG A 478 -1.21 -12.69 23.07
N ALA A 479 -1.04 -12.63 21.75
CA ALA A 479 0.29 -12.50 21.16
C ALA A 479 0.88 -11.10 21.42
N GLU A 480 0.07 -10.04 21.46
CA GLU A 480 0.52 -8.67 21.77
C GLU A 480 1.04 -8.54 23.19
N LEU A 481 0.39 -9.19 24.16
CA LEU A 481 0.84 -9.23 25.55
C LEU A 481 2.24 -9.81 25.73
N THR A 482 2.71 -10.67 24.81
CA THR A 482 4.09 -11.19 24.82
C THR A 482 5.12 -10.07 24.93
N SER A 483 4.83 -8.90 24.34
CA SER A 483 5.75 -7.75 24.38
C SER A 483 5.84 -7.09 25.77
N LEU A 484 4.81 -7.27 26.59
CA LEU A 484 4.71 -6.75 27.96
C LEU A 484 5.29 -7.72 28.99
N GLU A 485 5.07 -9.03 28.79
CA GLU A 485 5.53 -10.08 29.72
C GLU A 485 7.00 -10.46 29.54
N HIS A 486 7.52 -10.31 28.33
CA HIS A 486 8.84 -10.81 27.99
C HIS A 486 9.80 -9.71 27.54
N GLY A 487 11.05 -9.81 27.98
CA GLY A 487 12.11 -8.90 27.53
C GLY A 487 12.49 -9.13 26.06
N ASN A 488 13.14 -8.13 25.45
CA ASN A 488 13.51 -8.12 24.03
C ASN A 488 14.20 -9.40 23.52
N ARG A 489 15.04 -10.04 24.34
CA ARG A 489 15.75 -11.29 23.95
C ARG A 489 14.79 -12.46 23.76
N ALA A 490 13.82 -12.63 24.66
CA ALA A 490 12.82 -13.68 24.57
C ALA A 490 11.87 -13.43 23.40
N GLN A 491 11.47 -12.17 23.17
CA GLN A 491 10.66 -11.80 22.00
C GLN A 491 11.36 -12.14 20.67
N ILE A 492 12.67 -11.86 20.55
CA ILE A 492 13.46 -12.24 19.37
C ILE A 492 13.47 -13.76 19.19
N PHE A 493 13.67 -14.52 20.26
CA PHE A 493 13.62 -15.98 20.21
C PHE A 493 12.27 -16.50 19.72
N PHE A 494 11.15 -15.98 20.23
CA PHE A 494 9.81 -16.38 19.79
C PHE A 494 9.56 -16.08 18.31
N ARG A 495 10.04 -14.94 17.80
CA ARG A 495 9.97 -14.59 16.38
C ARG A 495 10.76 -15.59 15.52
N VAL A 496 11.98 -15.95 15.94
CA VAL A 496 12.80 -16.94 15.25
C VAL A 496 12.14 -18.32 15.29
N ALA A 497 11.59 -18.74 16.44
CA ALA A 497 10.88 -20.01 16.58
C ALA A 497 9.64 -20.08 15.68
N ASN A 498 8.86 -19.00 15.57
CA ASN A 498 7.75 -18.91 14.63
C ASN A 498 8.19 -19.17 13.19
N VAL A 499 9.27 -18.53 12.76
CA VAL A 499 9.82 -18.67 11.41
C VAL A 499 10.36 -20.09 11.17
N LEU A 500 11.15 -20.64 12.09
CA LEU A 500 11.72 -21.99 12.00
C LEU A 500 10.65 -23.09 11.96
N THR A 501 9.50 -22.85 12.58
CA THR A 501 8.36 -23.77 12.57
C THR A 501 7.39 -23.48 11.43
N PHE A 502 7.77 -22.65 10.45
CA PHE A 502 6.92 -22.27 9.30
C PHE A 502 5.58 -21.68 9.73
N GLY A 503 5.58 -20.87 10.79
CA GLY A 503 4.40 -20.23 11.36
C GLY A 503 3.55 -21.13 12.27
N LYS A 504 3.93 -22.40 12.48
CA LYS A 504 3.18 -23.31 13.36
C LYS A 504 3.25 -22.89 14.83
N TYR A 505 4.39 -22.37 15.28
CA TYR A 505 4.55 -21.85 16.62
C TYR A 505 4.28 -20.34 16.65
N VAL A 506 3.28 -19.90 17.39
CA VAL A 506 3.09 -18.49 17.76
C VAL A 506 3.00 -18.46 19.27
N HIS A 507 3.96 -17.79 19.92
CA HIS A 507 3.88 -17.61 21.36
C HIS A 507 2.69 -16.71 21.70
N ARG A 508 1.91 -17.10 22.70
CA ARG A 508 0.71 -16.42 23.15
C ARG A 508 0.63 -16.56 24.65
N GLU A 509 0.31 -15.46 25.31
CA GLU A 509 0.05 -15.48 26.74
C GLU A 509 -1.23 -16.24 27.06
N GLU A 510 -1.34 -16.67 28.32
CA GLU A 510 -2.57 -17.23 28.86
C GLU A 510 -3.65 -16.15 28.98
N ARG A 511 -4.92 -16.57 28.93
CA ARG A 511 -6.03 -15.64 29.07
C ARG A 511 -6.21 -15.29 30.55
N THR A 512 -5.96 -14.05 30.92
CA THR A 512 -6.20 -13.51 32.26
C THR A 512 -7.40 -12.56 32.27
N PRO A 513 -8.12 -12.41 33.40
CA PRO A 513 -9.28 -11.51 33.48
C PRO A 513 -8.93 -10.02 33.27
N ASP A 514 -7.69 -9.63 33.56
CA ASP A 514 -7.16 -8.26 33.44
C ASP A 514 -6.50 -7.97 32.08
N MET A 515 -6.54 -8.93 31.15
CA MET A 515 -5.85 -8.81 29.86
C MET A 515 -6.30 -7.58 29.06
N GLU A 516 -7.61 -7.32 28.98
CA GLU A 516 -8.16 -6.24 28.16
C GLU A 516 -7.73 -4.87 28.71
N ASP A 517 -7.82 -4.67 30.02
CA ASP A 517 -7.35 -3.44 30.70
C ASP A 517 -5.85 -3.21 30.48
N ARG A 518 -5.06 -4.29 30.55
CA ARG A 518 -3.61 -4.21 30.30
C ARG A 518 -3.30 -3.85 28.86
N LEU A 519 -4.06 -4.40 27.91
CA LEU A 519 -3.93 -4.07 26.49
C LEU A 519 -4.38 -2.64 26.18
N ASP A 520 -5.47 -2.17 26.78
CA ASP A 520 -5.93 -0.78 26.64
C ASP A 520 -4.80 0.19 27.01
N VAL A 521 -4.27 0.06 28.24
CA VAL A 521 -3.18 0.91 28.73
C VAL A 521 -1.96 0.82 27.83
N ALA A 522 -1.58 -0.39 27.40
CA ALA A 522 -0.42 -0.58 26.54
C ALA A 522 -0.58 0.09 25.17
N ARG A 523 -1.74 -0.04 24.52
CA ARG A 523 -2.01 0.57 23.22
C ARG A 523 -2.09 2.09 23.31
N ARG A 524 -2.74 2.63 24.33
CA ARG A 524 -2.80 4.09 24.57
C ARG A 524 -1.42 4.66 24.87
N LEU A 525 -0.61 3.95 25.66
CA LEU A 525 0.78 4.33 25.89
C LEU A 525 1.58 4.38 24.58
N ASP A 526 1.39 3.40 23.69
CA ASP A 526 2.04 3.39 22.38
C ASP A 526 1.56 4.55 21.49
N TYR A 527 0.25 4.82 21.48
CA TYR A 527 -0.35 5.96 20.78
C TYR A 527 0.27 7.29 21.22
N HIS A 528 0.25 7.60 22.52
CA HIS A 528 0.81 8.84 23.07
C HIS A 528 2.34 8.90 22.89
N THR A 529 3.04 7.77 23.03
CA THR A 529 4.49 7.70 22.77
C THR A 529 4.80 8.01 21.31
N THR A 530 4.06 7.44 20.37
CA THR A 530 4.24 7.66 18.93
C THR A 530 3.93 9.11 18.56
N PHE A 531 2.86 9.69 19.11
CA PHE A 531 2.54 11.10 18.97
C PHE A 531 3.69 12.00 19.45
N LEU A 532 4.16 11.85 20.69
CA LEU A 532 5.26 12.65 21.21
C LEU A 532 6.56 12.46 20.42
N ARG A 533 6.82 11.27 19.88
CA ARG A 533 7.97 11.02 18.99
C ARG A 533 7.83 11.77 17.67
N MET A 534 6.63 11.91 17.11
CA MET A 534 6.38 12.70 15.91
C MET A 534 6.61 14.19 16.18
N VAL A 535 6.06 14.71 17.28
CA VAL A 535 6.29 16.09 17.74
C VAL A 535 7.78 16.35 17.90
N ALA A 536 8.49 15.50 18.65
CA ALA A 536 9.92 15.65 18.90
C ALA A 536 10.79 15.60 17.62
N LYS A 537 10.36 14.87 16.58
CA LYS A 537 11.08 14.75 15.30
C LYS A 537 10.72 15.83 14.26
N SER A 538 9.63 16.58 14.46
CA SER A 538 9.19 17.63 13.53
C SER A 538 10.26 18.73 13.36
N SER A 539 10.30 19.43 12.24
CA SER A 539 11.28 20.53 12.06
C SER A 539 10.80 21.88 12.59
N VAL A 540 9.47 22.05 12.74
CA VAL A 540 8.83 23.29 13.19
C VAL A 540 8.98 23.44 14.70
N GLU A 541 9.00 24.68 15.21
CA GLU A 541 8.91 24.94 16.66
C GLU A 541 7.62 24.33 17.22
N VAL A 542 7.71 23.73 18.40
CA VAL A 542 6.64 22.88 18.96
C VAL A 542 5.35 23.68 19.14
N GLU A 543 5.48 24.90 19.62
CA GLU A 543 4.41 25.85 19.94
C GLU A 543 3.69 26.39 18.70
N ILE A 544 4.35 26.32 17.53
CA ILE A 544 3.82 26.84 16.26
C ILE A 544 3.16 25.72 15.46
N GLY A 545 3.81 24.55 15.41
CA GLY A 545 3.41 23.46 14.53
C GLY A 545 2.39 22.48 15.11
N TRP A 546 2.17 22.49 16.42
CA TRP A 546 1.39 21.46 17.11
C TRP A 546 0.45 22.05 18.16
N ASN A 547 -0.65 21.34 18.41
CA ASN A 547 -1.57 21.68 19.49
C ASN A 547 -0.95 21.32 20.85
N LEU A 548 -0.73 22.33 21.70
CA LEU A 548 -0.11 22.14 23.00
C LEU A 548 -0.98 21.30 23.95
N ASP A 549 -2.30 21.36 23.84
CA ASP A 549 -3.20 20.59 24.70
C ASP A 549 -3.11 19.10 24.43
N ASP A 550 -2.91 18.69 23.18
CA ASP A 550 -2.67 17.29 22.82
C ASP A 550 -1.33 16.79 23.35
N ILE A 551 -0.31 17.65 23.39
CA ILE A 551 0.99 17.36 23.97
C ILE A 551 0.87 17.19 25.50
N ARG A 552 0.18 18.12 26.18
CA ARG A 552 -0.07 18.03 27.63
C ARG A 552 -0.81 16.74 27.98
N ARG A 553 -1.94 16.47 27.31
CA ARG A 553 -2.72 15.23 27.46
C ARG A 553 -1.85 13.98 27.31
N SER A 554 -0.97 13.97 26.31
CA SER A 554 -0.08 12.83 26.07
C SER A 554 1.00 12.67 27.14
N LEU A 555 1.58 13.77 27.62
CA LEU A 555 2.57 13.75 28.71
C LEU A 555 1.94 13.28 30.02
N ASP A 556 0.73 13.78 30.33
CA ASP A 556 -0.04 13.40 31.52
C ASP A 556 -0.39 11.92 31.49
N PHE A 557 -0.84 11.40 30.34
CA PHE A 557 -1.17 9.99 30.21
C PHE A 557 0.05 9.08 30.46
N ILE A 558 1.22 9.39 29.88
CA ILE A 558 2.41 8.55 30.13
C ILE A 558 2.94 8.74 31.56
N ALA A 559 2.75 9.92 32.16
CA ALA A 559 3.14 10.19 33.53
C ALA A 559 2.26 9.42 34.53
N ALA A 560 0.95 9.28 34.24
CA ALA A 560 0.02 8.49 35.03
C ALA A 560 0.31 6.98 34.96
N HIS A 561 0.86 6.50 33.84
CA HIS A 561 1.20 5.09 33.61
C HIS A 561 2.71 4.88 33.50
N GLY A 562 3.47 5.64 34.29
CA GLY A 562 4.94 5.69 34.21
C GLY A 562 5.64 4.37 34.57
N ASP A 563 4.98 3.48 35.29
CA ASP A 563 5.43 2.12 35.62
C ASP A 563 5.52 1.23 34.37
N LYS A 564 4.61 1.42 33.43
CA LYS A 564 4.52 0.67 32.15
C LYS A 564 5.17 1.41 30.99
N ALA A 565 5.53 2.67 31.15
CA ALA A 565 6.11 3.49 30.10
C ALA A 565 7.52 3.00 29.68
N GLY A 566 7.66 2.70 28.38
CA GLY A 566 8.90 2.20 27.79
C GLY A 566 9.99 3.26 27.61
N GLY A 567 11.20 2.82 27.28
CA GLY A 567 12.34 3.72 27.04
C GLY A 567 12.19 4.62 25.80
N ALA A 568 11.22 4.37 24.93
CA ALA A 568 10.89 5.24 23.80
C ALA A 568 10.14 6.50 24.25
N ALA A 569 9.19 6.37 25.18
CA ALA A 569 8.48 7.48 25.81
C ALA A 569 9.47 8.44 26.47
N VAL A 570 10.37 7.91 27.30
CA VAL A 570 11.46 8.67 27.94
C VAL A 570 12.26 9.50 26.95
N SER A 571 12.69 8.88 25.84
CA SER A 571 13.48 9.58 24.82
C SER A 571 12.66 10.63 24.06
N ALA A 572 11.36 10.44 23.90
CA ALA A 572 10.48 11.43 23.29
C ALA A 572 10.30 12.63 24.22
N THR A 573 10.00 12.39 25.50
CA THR A 573 9.82 13.42 26.52
C THR A 573 11.09 14.25 26.74
N GLY A 574 12.27 13.61 26.83
CA GLY A 574 13.54 14.32 26.97
C GLY A 574 13.87 15.21 25.76
N LYS A 575 13.61 14.73 24.54
CA LYS A 575 13.78 15.54 23.32
C LYS A 575 12.77 16.67 23.21
N LEU A 576 11.54 16.46 23.67
CA LEU A 576 10.52 17.49 23.70
C LEU A 576 10.93 18.63 24.64
N PHE A 577 11.44 18.31 25.84
CA PHE A 577 12.00 19.27 26.78
C PHE A 577 13.11 20.13 26.15
N GLU A 578 14.03 19.51 25.40
CA GLU A 578 15.12 20.23 24.71
C GLU A 578 14.61 21.22 23.65
N ARG A 579 13.43 20.95 23.05
CA ARG A 579 12.93 21.71 21.90
C ARG A 579 11.87 22.75 22.22
N THR A 580 11.07 22.52 23.26
CA THR A 580 10.03 23.47 23.65
C THR A 580 10.64 24.69 24.36
N ARG A 581 10.07 25.87 24.11
CA ARG A 581 10.33 27.11 24.84
C ARG A 581 9.26 27.40 25.88
N ASP A 582 8.15 26.69 25.84
CA ASP A 582 7.08 26.81 26.82
C ASP A 582 7.51 26.24 28.18
N ASN A 583 7.44 27.06 29.21
CA ASN A 583 7.91 26.70 30.55
C ASN A 583 7.00 25.65 31.21
N GLU A 584 5.69 25.70 30.97
CA GLU A 584 4.75 24.72 31.53
C GLU A 584 5.01 23.32 30.96
N LEU A 585 5.22 23.23 29.64
CA LEU A 585 5.57 21.97 28.97
C LEU A 585 6.93 21.44 29.41
N ARG A 586 7.92 22.30 29.63
CA ARG A 586 9.21 21.87 30.20
C ARG A 586 9.04 21.26 31.58
N GLN A 587 8.23 21.89 32.43
CA GLN A 587 7.93 21.35 33.75
C GLN A 587 7.21 20.00 33.65
N LEU A 588 6.16 19.90 32.84
CA LEU A 588 5.43 18.65 32.58
C LEU A 588 6.34 17.53 32.07
N CYS A 589 7.30 17.84 31.19
CA CYS A 589 8.29 16.86 30.73
C CYS A 589 9.14 16.32 31.88
N LEU A 590 9.62 17.18 32.78
CA LEU A 590 10.41 16.77 33.94
C LEU A 590 9.57 15.96 34.95
N GLU A 591 8.33 16.37 35.20
CA GLU A 591 7.39 15.63 36.05
C GLU A 591 7.09 14.25 35.48
N SER A 592 6.80 14.16 34.18
CA SER A 592 6.59 12.91 33.46
C SER A 592 7.81 11.99 33.56
N LEU A 593 9.03 12.49 33.29
CA LEU A 593 10.27 11.72 33.45
C LEU A 593 10.49 11.23 34.89
N THR A 594 10.05 11.99 35.89
CA THR A 594 10.17 11.62 37.30
C THR A 594 9.29 10.41 37.62
N ARG A 595 8.04 10.40 37.12
CA ARG A 595 7.07 9.32 37.35
C ARG A 595 7.36 8.04 36.58
N ILE A 596 8.09 8.12 35.45
CA ILE A 596 8.46 6.93 34.68
C ILE A 596 9.51 6.11 35.43
N THR A 597 9.20 4.89 35.87
CA THR A 597 10.08 4.07 36.74
C THR A 597 11.33 3.51 36.04
N ASN A 598 11.42 3.67 34.72
CA ASN A 598 12.51 3.18 33.89
C ASN A 598 13.89 3.80 34.24
N ASN A 599 14.94 2.98 34.36
CA ASN A 599 16.33 3.44 34.55
C ASN A 599 16.79 4.46 33.50
N LYS A 600 16.25 4.40 32.29
CA LYS A 600 16.55 5.36 31.23
C LYS A 600 16.02 6.77 31.57
N ALA A 601 14.90 6.88 32.28
CA ALA A 601 14.33 8.15 32.70
C ALA A 601 15.25 8.87 33.70
N ARG A 602 15.79 8.11 34.67
CA ARG A 602 16.82 8.60 35.59
C ARG A 602 18.05 9.13 34.84
N LYS A 603 18.55 8.38 33.84
CA LYS A 603 19.68 8.82 33.01
C LYS A 603 19.38 10.10 32.24
N GLU A 604 18.16 10.25 31.71
CA GLU A 604 17.77 11.46 30.99
C GLU A 604 17.66 12.67 31.94
N LEU A 605 17.11 12.50 33.15
CA LEU A 605 17.09 13.55 34.16
C LEU A 605 18.50 14.00 34.58
N ILE A 606 19.44 13.05 34.76
CA ILE A 606 20.85 13.35 35.04
C ILE A 606 21.47 14.12 33.87
N LYS A 607 21.19 13.69 32.63
CA LYS A 607 21.67 14.38 31.43
C LYS A 607 21.16 15.82 31.40
N ILE A 608 19.90 16.07 31.72
CA ILE A 608 19.33 17.43 31.77
C ILE A 608 19.98 18.26 32.89
N SER A 609 20.13 17.71 34.10
CA SER A 609 20.71 18.46 35.22
C SER A 609 22.17 18.83 35.01
N GLN A 610 22.92 18.04 34.24
CA GLN A 610 24.33 18.27 33.94
C GLN A 610 24.58 19.09 32.66
N ASN A 611 23.56 19.33 31.83
CA ASN A 611 23.72 20.00 30.55
C ASN A 611 23.89 21.51 30.72
N GLN A 612 25.09 22.03 30.47
CA GLN A 612 25.42 23.45 30.60
C GLN A 612 24.63 24.37 29.64
N ASN A 613 24.08 23.82 28.56
CA ASN A 613 23.23 24.57 27.62
C ASN A 613 21.78 24.75 28.12
N VAL A 614 21.42 24.07 29.22
CA VAL A 614 20.11 24.21 29.87
C VAL A 614 20.21 25.27 30.97
N ASP A 615 19.23 26.17 31.00
CA ASP A 615 19.17 27.23 32.01
C ASP A 615 19.26 26.66 33.43
N GLN A 616 19.92 27.41 34.33
CA GLN A 616 20.22 26.96 35.69
C GLN A 616 18.95 26.60 36.46
N PHE A 617 17.86 27.34 36.25
CA PHE A 617 16.57 27.04 36.84
C PHE A 617 16.13 25.59 36.55
N TRP A 618 16.13 25.20 35.27
CA TRP A 618 15.69 23.87 34.85
C TRP A 618 16.63 22.75 35.31
N ARG A 619 17.93 23.01 35.40
CA ARG A 619 18.89 22.06 35.97
C ARG A 619 18.59 21.77 37.44
N ASN A 620 18.28 22.80 38.23
CA ASN A 620 17.92 22.66 39.64
C ASN A 620 16.59 21.90 39.82
N VAL A 621 15.60 22.15 38.95
CA VAL A 621 14.32 21.41 38.97
C VAL A 621 14.56 19.93 38.65
N ALA A 622 15.39 19.62 37.65
CA ALA A 622 15.74 18.24 37.33
C ALA A 622 16.47 17.53 38.49
N GLU A 623 17.39 18.21 39.19
CA GLU A 623 18.06 17.67 40.38
C GLU A 623 17.08 17.43 41.54
N THR A 624 16.14 18.35 41.76
CA THR A 624 15.09 18.19 42.79
C THR A 624 14.21 16.98 42.50
N ASN A 625 13.84 16.79 41.24
CA ASN A 625 13.07 15.64 40.78
C ASN A 625 13.84 14.32 40.91
N LEU A 626 15.16 14.32 40.66
CA LEU A 626 16.03 13.15 40.91
C LEU A 626 16.04 12.76 42.39
N LYS A 627 16.16 13.74 43.31
CA LYS A 627 16.10 13.50 44.76
C LYS A 627 14.77 12.90 45.17
N ARG A 628 13.66 13.51 44.75
CA ARG A 628 12.29 12.99 45.00
C ARG A 628 12.11 11.55 44.51
N ARG A 629 12.64 11.23 43.33
CA ARG A 629 12.59 9.87 42.77
C ARG A 629 13.40 8.87 43.60
N ASP A 630 14.62 9.25 44.00
CA ASP A 630 15.49 8.40 44.81
C ASP A 630 14.86 8.14 46.20
N GLU A 631 14.19 9.15 46.78
CA GLU A 631 13.40 9.01 48.02
C GLU A 631 12.19 8.07 47.85
N GLN A 632 11.44 8.20 46.75
CA GLN A 632 10.31 7.30 46.44
C GLN A 632 10.76 5.85 46.22
N THR A 633 11.97 5.65 45.70
CA THR A 633 12.54 4.30 45.49
C THR A 633 13.06 3.67 46.79
N GLN A 634 13.34 4.48 47.82
CA GLN A 634 13.88 4.04 49.11
C GLN A 634 12.82 3.77 50.18
N GLN A 635 11.54 4.07 49.95
CA GLN A 635 10.48 3.67 50.88
C GLN A 635 10.35 2.13 50.89
N PRO A 636 10.49 1.46 52.06
CA PRO A 636 10.35 0.01 52.13
C PRO A 636 8.90 -0.38 51.81
N ILE A 637 8.72 -1.32 50.88
CA ILE A 637 7.45 -2.02 50.69
C ILE A 637 7.12 -2.67 52.04
N ALA A 638 6.17 -2.10 52.77
CA ALA A 638 5.59 -2.75 53.93
C ALA A 638 4.93 -4.04 53.43
N ALA A 639 5.61 -5.17 53.65
CA ALA A 639 5.08 -6.49 53.41
C ALA A 639 3.79 -6.64 54.24
N THR A 640 2.64 -6.46 53.59
CA THR A 640 1.38 -6.95 54.14
C THR A 640 1.41 -8.45 53.94
N VAL A 641 1.99 -9.16 54.91
CA VAL A 641 1.95 -10.61 54.99
C VAL A 641 0.52 -11.02 55.36
N THR A 642 -0.36 -11.13 54.37
CA THR A 642 -1.54 -11.98 54.46
C THR A 642 -1.19 -13.34 53.87
N GLY A 643 -0.58 -14.18 54.72
CA GLY A 643 -0.31 -15.56 54.38
C GLY A 643 -1.61 -16.33 54.15
N SER A 644 -1.85 -16.75 52.90
CA SER A 644 -2.71 -17.89 52.60
C SER A 644 -1.81 -19.13 52.46
N PRO A 645 -2.07 -20.23 53.18
CA PRO A 645 -1.21 -21.40 53.15
C PRO A 645 -1.31 -22.13 51.80
N LEU A 646 -0.14 -22.39 51.21
CA LEU A 646 0.06 -23.28 50.07
C LEU A 646 -0.52 -24.67 50.35
N ARG A 647 -1.57 -25.06 49.61
CA ARG A 647 -1.97 -26.46 49.47
C ARG A 647 -0.97 -27.16 48.54
N ILE A 648 -0.15 -28.03 49.12
CA ILE A 648 0.66 -29.01 48.40
C ILE A 648 -0.28 -30.10 47.89
N GLY A 649 -0.46 -30.18 46.57
CA GLY A 649 -1.08 -31.32 45.90
C GLY A 649 -0.02 -32.39 45.62
N GLN A 650 -0.23 -33.60 46.15
CA GLN A 650 0.52 -34.81 45.77
C GLN A 650 0.14 -35.26 44.34
N PRO A 651 1.03 -35.99 43.65
CA PRO A 651 0.77 -36.49 42.30
C PRO A 651 -0.08 -37.76 42.32
N GLN A 652 -1.09 -37.81 41.44
CA GLN A 652 -1.57 -39.02 40.78
C GLN A 652 -1.79 -38.72 39.30
#